data_AF-A0AAV5UA69-F1
#
_entry.id   AF-A0AAV5UA69-F1
#
_cell.length_a   1.000
_cell.length_b   1.000
_cell.length_c   1.000
_cell.angle_alpha   90.00
_cell.angle_beta   90.00
_cell.angle_gamma   90.00
#
_symmetry.space_group_name_H-M   'P 1'
#
loop_
_entity.id
_entity.type
_entity.pdbx_description
1 polymer ?
#
loop_
_entity_poly.entity_id
_entity_poly.type
_entity_poly.pdbx_seq_one_letter_code
_entity_poly.pdbx_strand_id
1 'polypeptide(L)'
;SLTPAEERDTCSRLLKYGLQALDIFFITLHGSGAVAQNKNKEEMRETVEAFAGLFMFIKQEAFTEIFSNYLPFLIERMAVNSALLIIVNSYLVAVEVSPVFGPLLAQYLVTKIPELTVSKDRMNLYLQLFKILFISLAHTGPTTTHTKVENIDMILRPYLHQIVRDSMRYALVSREPLCYFLVLRPLFRAIGQGGPEVQTLYSEFLALTPSLLSFLNRMQSEGHNSVQRELCRDLCLSLCNDGCSPLAVVSNVPLRLSSLLPHLPLLMDPLIQALINTSTSAIKQGLRTIEMFIDNLQPEYLHEHISPIRAQLIQALWGFVSKSPDLDSAQQALRILGKFGATNRRMLSEPQPLHSLRVADADPLCVRVAFERPPLLHLPGPEPEWGGAAAAPRTVKMEIASSSMSSLSLQTGVKNGEETSLPPTGPIVGDLCLSEAVKAAVENLRLSSKSDERLQYSSTDHVIPPQHEMRRHAVALCETVLKAAVGEEKEKGSEERIRRKLEAMNPVSLRSASIYRSSNETARRMYVHALTGVAIGKDIDAARLKFFTAIVRHMTMQALLEQLEPPSDPSSCMDGLIVVDVMKIMLTDPGKLEFGHTGMAMLRIVCESCCKAAGDLVTFCALPLMHHMMRQLSELCFSSSSVSKIGGAAALAYLVEEFPRVMLRQHLEGILRALVETMVGLANEVSWGAIDVAAGAIHRLMVARFVGRDWKSETSIRVMLAANDLEDLWFDEAEGIRIRTVLTEILVPLLESTDTNTQKIAVKLMTSFSSLSGLSVAEIVEDGILSRMCGRGLCDFPGLSLWKQLGVLNAVEFAMRNGVPFEFPPGTDERTTLSVYVDVLARICRENGDSLLSRKTYLLVGASSPTIPHSGCAQIIREAAMRGICLAYALLPMAETMEGLAVERILGVSMDGVREPEKGMREVAGESILEAHKLRP
;
A
#
# COMPACT_ATOMS: atom_id res chain seq x y z
N SER A 1 58.79 21.20 6.82
CA SER A 1 57.56 21.01 6.04
C SER A 1 57.06 19.61 6.32
N LEU A 2 55.80 19.46 6.70
CA LEU A 2 55.19 18.13 6.78
C LEU A 2 55.16 17.53 5.38
N THR A 3 55.32 16.21 5.28
CA THR A 3 55.11 15.53 4.01
C THR A 3 53.61 15.54 3.68
N PRO A 4 53.22 15.53 2.39
CA PRO A 4 51.81 15.48 1.99
C PRO A 4 51.04 14.27 2.56
N ALA A 5 51.73 13.22 2.98
CA ALA A 5 51.13 12.07 3.67
C ALA A 5 50.84 12.36 5.15
N GLU A 6 51.76 13.03 5.84
CA GLU A 6 51.58 13.42 7.25
C GLU A 6 50.51 14.53 7.40
N GLU A 7 50.44 15.47 6.45
CA GLU A 7 49.35 16.46 6.41
C GLU A 7 47.98 15.79 6.26
N ARG A 8 47.87 14.78 5.38
CA ARG A 8 46.64 14.00 5.17
C ARG A 8 46.22 13.20 6.40
N ASP A 9 47.17 12.51 7.06
CA ASP A 9 46.90 11.77 8.30
C ASP A 9 46.47 12.72 9.42
N THR A 10 47.09 13.90 9.51
CA THR A 10 46.71 14.93 10.48
C THR A 10 45.29 15.46 10.22
N CYS A 11 44.94 15.77 8.97
CA CYS A 11 43.58 16.19 8.58
C CYS A 11 42.54 15.09 8.83
N SER A 12 42.89 13.82 8.59
CA SER A 12 42.02 12.67 8.86
C SER A 12 41.72 12.51 10.36
N ARG A 13 42.75 12.65 11.20
CA ARG A 13 42.62 12.66 12.66
C ARG A 13 41.80 13.87 13.12
N LEU A 14 42.03 15.04 12.54
CA LEU A 14 41.27 16.26 12.85
C LEU A 14 39.78 16.08 12.54
N LEU A 15 39.42 15.46 11.42
CA LEU A 15 38.03 15.16 11.08
C LEU A 15 37.41 14.20 12.11
N LYS A 16 38.10 13.11 12.43
CA LYS A 16 37.61 12.09 13.37
C LYS A 16 37.42 12.64 14.79
N TYR A 17 38.45 13.28 15.35
CA TYR A 17 38.39 13.83 16.71
C TYR A 17 37.53 15.09 16.78
N GLY A 18 37.50 15.91 15.71
CA GLY A 18 36.64 17.09 15.61
C GLY A 18 35.15 16.73 15.65
N LEU A 19 34.73 15.72 14.89
CA LEU A 19 33.35 15.22 14.94
C LEU A 19 32.99 14.66 16.32
N GLN A 20 33.92 13.92 16.96
CA GLN A 20 33.70 13.42 18.32
C GLN A 20 33.60 14.53 19.36
N ALA A 21 34.38 15.60 19.22
CA ALA A 21 34.33 16.76 20.10
C ALA A 21 33.02 17.55 19.93
N LEU A 22 32.54 17.69 18.68
CA LEU A 22 31.23 18.30 18.41
C LEU A 22 30.12 17.55 19.12
N ASP A 23 30.11 16.21 19.08
CA ASP A 23 29.07 15.44 19.79
C ASP A 23 29.06 15.68 21.31
N ILE A 24 30.23 15.85 21.93
CA ILE A 24 30.33 16.20 23.36
C ILE A 24 29.79 17.61 23.62
N PHE A 25 30.12 18.57 22.75
CA PHE A 25 29.62 19.95 22.83
C PHE A 25 28.08 19.98 22.77
N PHE A 26 27.47 19.20 21.88
CA PHE A 26 26.01 19.11 21.79
C PHE A 26 25.36 18.51 23.05
N ILE A 27 25.97 17.51 23.67
CA ILE A 27 25.47 16.91 24.93
C ILE A 27 25.47 17.95 26.07
N THR A 28 26.53 18.78 26.18
CA THR A 28 26.62 19.80 27.23
C THR A 28 25.59 20.91 27.11
N LEU A 29 25.17 21.25 25.88
CA LEU A 29 24.21 22.33 25.61
C LEU A 29 22.75 21.92 25.84
N HIS A 30 22.41 20.64 25.66
CA HIS A 30 21.05 20.13 25.87
C HIS A 30 20.65 20.08 27.36
N GLY A 31 21.60 20.19 28.29
CA GLY A 31 21.35 20.27 29.74
C GLY A 31 20.90 21.63 30.26
N SER A 32 20.84 22.68 29.42
CA SER A 32 20.49 24.05 29.85
C SER A 32 19.06 24.45 29.44
N GLY A 33 18.35 25.15 30.34
CA GLY A 33 16.90 25.43 30.26
C GLY A 33 16.39 26.21 29.04
N ALA A 34 15.06 26.21 28.85
CA ALA A 34 14.35 26.56 27.61
C ALA A 34 14.65 27.95 26.98
N VAL A 35 14.97 28.99 27.77
CA VAL A 35 15.27 30.34 27.25
C VAL A 35 16.70 30.46 26.71
N ALA A 36 17.64 29.63 27.20
CA ALA A 36 19.00 29.57 26.68
C ALA A 36 19.07 28.81 25.34
N GLN A 37 18.06 28.01 24.99
CA GLN A 37 18.12 27.11 23.83
C GLN A 37 18.12 27.80 22.46
N ASN A 38 17.54 28.99 22.32
CA ASN A 38 17.55 29.70 21.03
C ASN A 38 18.89 30.39 20.73
N LYS A 39 19.50 31.07 21.72
CA LYS A 39 20.86 31.63 21.57
C LYS A 39 21.91 30.53 21.36
N ASN A 40 21.80 29.46 22.15
CA ASN A 40 22.67 28.29 22.00
C ASN A 40 22.54 27.65 20.61
N LYS A 41 21.38 27.73 19.94
CA LYS A 41 21.16 27.19 18.59
C LYS A 41 21.92 27.96 17.50
N GLU A 42 21.98 29.28 17.60
CA GLU A 42 22.74 30.11 16.66
C GLU A 42 24.25 29.90 16.84
N GLU A 43 24.74 29.90 18.09
CA GLU A 43 26.15 29.61 18.40
C GLU A 43 26.56 28.19 17.97
N MET A 44 25.67 27.19 18.15
CA MET A 44 25.88 25.82 17.65
C MET A 44 26.03 25.79 16.13
N ARG A 45 25.18 26.53 15.41
CA ARG A 45 25.22 26.59 13.94
C ARG A 45 26.51 27.24 13.46
N GLU A 46 26.89 28.38 14.03
CA GLU A 46 28.11 29.11 13.67
C GLU A 46 29.37 28.27 13.91
N THR A 47 29.42 27.54 15.03
CA THR A 47 30.54 26.63 15.35
C THR A 47 30.67 25.49 14.34
N VAL A 48 29.54 24.90 13.91
CA VAL A 48 29.53 23.82 12.91
C VAL A 48 29.87 24.35 11.51
N GLU A 49 29.39 25.54 11.15
CA GLU A 49 29.76 26.21 9.89
C GLU A 49 31.25 26.57 9.86
N ALA A 50 31.81 27.06 10.97
CA ALA A 50 33.25 27.33 11.09
C ALA A 50 34.09 26.04 10.98
N PHE A 51 33.66 24.94 11.60
CA PHE A 51 34.32 23.64 11.45
C PHE A 51 34.29 23.16 10.00
N ALA A 52 33.15 23.28 9.31
CA ALA A 52 33.05 22.98 7.89
C ALA A 52 34.00 23.86 7.06
N GLY A 53 34.06 25.16 7.36
CA GLY A 53 34.96 26.11 6.69
C GLY A 53 36.43 25.69 6.67
N LEU A 54 36.93 25.03 7.72
CA LEU A 54 38.32 24.55 7.79
C LEU A 54 38.69 23.56 6.68
N PHE A 55 37.77 22.68 6.31
CA PHE A 55 38.02 21.64 5.31
C PHE A 55 37.87 22.15 3.87
N MET A 56 37.31 23.35 3.66
CA MET A 56 37.16 23.97 2.35
C MET A 56 38.50 24.44 1.76
N PHE A 57 39.48 24.72 2.60
CA PHE A 57 40.81 25.19 2.18
C PHE A 57 41.78 24.05 1.86
N ILE A 58 41.36 22.79 2.03
CA ILE A 58 42.19 21.62 1.72
C ILE A 58 42.21 21.38 0.20
N LYS A 59 43.35 20.92 -0.33
CA LYS A 59 43.45 20.52 -1.75
C LYS A 59 42.39 19.47 -2.10
N GLN A 60 41.78 19.63 -3.27
CA GLN A 60 40.67 18.81 -3.79
C GLN A 60 40.97 17.29 -3.79
N GLU A 61 42.19 16.88 -4.15
CA GLU A 61 42.63 15.48 -4.16
C GLU A 61 42.64 14.88 -2.75
N ALA A 62 43.23 15.58 -1.78
CA ALA A 62 43.27 15.16 -0.38
C ALA A 62 41.87 15.16 0.24
N PHE A 63 41.03 16.13 -0.13
CA PHE A 63 39.63 16.18 0.29
C PHE A 63 38.86 14.94 -0.18
N THR A 64 39.01 14.56 -1.47
CA THR A 64 38.34 13.39 -2.05
C THR A 64 38.72 12.10 -1.32
N GLU A 65 40.03 11.90 -1.07
CA GLU A 65 40.56 10.72 -0.41
C GLU A 65 40.12 10.62 1.06
N ILE A 66 40.14 11.75 1.80
CA ILE A 66 39.70 11.78 3.20
C ILE A 66 38.20 11.48 3.27
N PHE A 67 37.36 12.19 2.52
CA PHE A 67 35.92 12.00 2.61
C PHE A 67 35.47 10.66 2.02
N SER A 68 36.09 10.11 0.98
CA SER A 68 35.74 8.76 0.50
C SER A 68 35.91 7.67 1.58
N ASN A 69 36.94 7.79 2.45
CA ASN A 69 37.18 6.85 3.55
C ASN A 69 36.33 7.13 4.80
N TYR A 70 36.08 8.41 5.12
CA TYR A 70 35.39 8.82 6.36
C TYR A 70 33.90 9.18 6.17
N LEU A 71 33.36 9.17 4.96
CA LEU A 71 31.93 9.43 4.70
C LEU A 71 30.98 8.49 5.45
N PRO A 72 31.23 7.17 5.54
CA PRO A 72 30.37 6.28 6.33
C PRO A 72 30.37 6.67 7.82
N PHE A 73 31.55 7.02 8.37
CA PHE A 73 31.68 7.47 9.75
C PHE A 73 30.94 8.79 10.00
N LEU A 74 31.06 9.76 9.08
CA LEU A 74 30.32 11.02 9.16
C LEU A 74 28.81 10.77 9.25
N ILE A 75 28.27 9.92 8.37
CA ILE A 75 26.83 9.61 8.31
C ILE A 75 26.35 8.86 9.56
N GLU A 76 27.16 7.96 10.11
CA GLU A 76 26.85 7.30 11.39
C GLU A 76 26.75 8.29 12.55
N ARG A 77 27.61 9.31 12.59
CA ARG A 77 27.53 10.37 13.62
C ARG A 77 26.33 11.29 13.38
N MET A 78 26.01 11.60 12.13
CA MET A 78 24.81 12.39 11.79
C MET A 78 23.51 11.70 12.19
N ALA A 79 23.47 10.36 12.21
CA ALA A 79 22.33 9.61 12.70
C ALA A 79 22.10 9.80 14.22
N VAL A 80 23.17 10.05 14.98
CA VAL A 80 23.10 10.37 16.41
C VAL A 80 22.78 11.85 16.62
N ASN A 81 23.31 12.73 15.76
CA ASN A 81 23.19 14.17 15.89
C ASN A 81 22.82 14.84 14.55
N SER A 82 21.56 15.25 14.43
CA SER A 82 21.04 15.90 13.22
C SER A 82 21.62 17.29 12.95
N ALA A 83 22.24 17.95 13.93
CA ALA A 83 22.84 19.28 13.71
C ALA A 83 24.05 19.22 12.75
N LEU A 84 24.72 18.06 12.65
CA LEU A 84 25.85 17.84 11.74
C LEU A 84 25.45 17.88 10.25
N LEU A 85 24.14 17.86 9.92
CA LEU A 85 23.63 18.07 8.55
C LEU A 85 24.04 19.43 7.97
N ILE A 86 24.32 20.42 8.82
CA ILE A 86 24.80 21.74 8.38
C ILE A 86 26.13 21.61 7.61
N ILE A 87 27.03 20.69 8.02
CA ILE A 87 28.33 20.46 7.36
C ILE A 87 28.11 20.07 5.88
N VAL A 88 27.19 19.12 5.64
CA VAL A 88 26.85 18.64 4.30
C VAL A 88 26.26 19.76 3.44
N ASN A 89 25.37 20.58 4.01
CA ASN A 89 24.80 21.72 3.30
C ASN A 89 25.88 22.75 2.92
N SER A 90 26.80 23.06 3.84
CA SER A 90 27.91 23.99 3.58
C SER A 90 28.85 23.50 2.48
N TYR A 91 29.16 22.20 2.43
CA TYR A 91 30.00 21.61 1.38
C TYR A 91 29.34 21.60 0.01
N LEU A 92 28.04 21.35 -0.05
CA LEU A 92 27.29 21.30 -1.32
C LEU A 92 27.00 22.68 -1.90
N VAL A 93 26.84 23.71 -1.05
CA VAL A 93 26.61 25.10 -1.48
C VAL A 93 27.89 25.76 -2.00
N ALA A 94 29.06 25.36 -1.49
CA ALA A 94 30.32 25.95 -1.89
C ALA A 94 30.82 25.46 -3.26
N VAL A 95 31.10 26.40 -4.15
CA VAL A 95 31.42 26.17 -5.56
C VAL A 95 32.66 25.27 -5.76
N GLU A 96 33.68 25.41 -4.92
CA GLU A 96 34.96 24.71 -5.07
C GLU A 96 34.92 23.24 -4.61
N VAL A 97 34.06 22.91 -3.65
CA VAL A 97 34.04 21.59 -2.99
C VAL A 97 32.88 20.72 -3.47
N SER A 98 31.76 21.34 -3.88
CA SER A 98 30.59 20.68 -4.43
C SER A 98 30.88 19.65 -5.55
N PRO A 99 31.73 19.92 -6.57
CA PRO A 99 32.02 18.94 -7.64
C PRO A 99 32.68 17.65 -7.16
N VAL A 100 33.31 17.67 -5.98
CA VAL A 100 33.98 16.49 -5.41
C VAL A 100 33.11 15.80 -4.38
N PHE A 101 32.55 16.57 -3.47
CA PHE A 101 31.74 16.03 -2.39
C PHE A 101 30.39 15.49 -2.91
N GLY A 102 29.80 16.15 -3.89
CA GLY A 102 28.50 15.79 -4.47
C GLY A 102 28.47 14.37 -5.06
N PRO A 103 29.40 13.99 -5.96
CA PRO A 103 29.42 12.65 -6.54
C PRO A 103 29.71 11.55 -5.51
N LEU A 104 30.61 11.81 -4.55
CA LEU A 104 30.90 10.89 -3.44
C LEU A 104 29.64 10.61 -2.61
N LEU A 105 28.92 11.67 -2.25
CA LEU A 105 27.67 11.56 -1.49
C LEU A 105 26.57 10.87 -2.32
N ALA A 106 26.41 11.22 -3.59
CA ALA A 106 25.43 10.61 -4.48
C ALA A 106 25.69 9.11 -4.65
N GLN A 107 26.93 8.71 -4.92
CA GLN A 107 27.32 7.30 -5.05
C GLN A 107 26.97 6.52 -3.77
N TYR A 108 27.35 7.05 -2.61
CA TYR A 108 27.06 6.42 -1.32
C TYR A 108 25.54 6.28 -1.08
N LEU A 109 24.78 7.35 -1.32
CA LEU A 109 23.32 7.36 -1.14
C LEU A 109 22.61 6.39 -2.09
N VAL A 110 23.06 6.27 -3.35
CA VAL A 110 22.51 5.33 -4.34
C VAL A 110 22.69 3.89 -3.89
N THR A 111 23.89 3.52 -3.41
CA THR A 111 24.13 2.18 -2.82
C THR A 111 23.25 1.89 -1.60
N LYS A 112 22.75 2.93 -0.91
CA LYS A 112 21.94 2.80 0.31
C LYS A 112 20.43 2.91 0.08
N ILE A 113 19.96 3.12 -1.16
CA ILE A 113 18.53 3.08 -1.51
C ILE A 113 17.85 1.76 -1.04
N PRO A 114 18.44 0.56 -1.23
CA PRO A 114 17.82 -0.68 -0.75
C PRO A 114 17.65 -0.74 0.78
N GLU A 115 18.50 -0.06 1.54
CA GLU A 115 18.55 -0.10 3.01
C GLU A 115 17.71 1.01 3.68
N LEU A 116 16.99 1.84 2.91
CA LEU A 116 16.24 3.00 3.39
C LEU A 116 15.20 2.65 4.49
N THR A 117 14.64 1.45 4.49
CA THR A 117 13.52 1.06 5.37
C THR A 117 13.93 0.21 6.57
N VAL A 118 15.24 0.00 6.79
CA VAL A 118 15.74 -0.86 7.89
C VAL A 118 15.61 -0.19 9.26
N SER A 119 15.73 1.15 9.33
CA SER A 119 15.65 1.92 10.59
C SER A 119 15.00 3.29 10.35
N LYS A 120 14.03 3.66 11.19
CA LYS A 120 13.30 4.94 11.08
C LYS A 120 14.21 6.16 11.22
N ASP A 121 15.20 6.12 12.11
CA ASP A 121 16.11 7.25 12.33
C ASP A 121 17.05 7.44 11.13
N ARG A 122 17.59 6.34 10.60
CA ARG A 122 18.43 6.36 9.40
C ARG A 122 17.66 6.76 8.15
N MET A 123 16.41 6.30 8.03
CA MET A 123 15.50 6.67 6.95
C MET A 123 15.32 8.19 6.87
N ASN A 124 14.98 8.83 7.99
CA ASN A 124 14.80 10.28 8.05
C ASN A 124 16.08 11.04 7.66
N LEU A 125 17.24 10.57 8.14
CA LEU A 125 18.53 11.14 7.77
C LEU A 125 18.80 11.04 6.27
N TYR A 126 18.64 9.86 5.67
CA TYR A 126 18.87 9.66 4.24
C TYR A 126 17.92 10.50 3.38
N LEU A 127 16.64 10.58 3.76
CA LEU A 127 15.67 11.45 3.07
C LEU A 127 16.08 12.93 3.14
N GLN A 128 16.58 13.38 4.29
CA GLN A 128 17.12 14.74 4.43
C GLN A 128 18.37 14.96 3.60
N LEU A 129 19.30 13.99 3.54
CA LEU A 129 20.50 14.06 2.71
C LEU A 129 20.16 14.14 1.22
N PHE A 130 19.26 13.28 0.72
CA PHE A 130 18.74 13.35 -0.66
C PHE A 130 18.09 14.71 -0.94
N LYS A 131 17.27 15.21 0.00
CA LYS A 131 16.62 16.51 -0.14
C LYS A 131 17.65 17.65 -0.24
N ILE A 132 18.66 17.68 0.61
CA ILE A 132 19.72 18.71 0.58
C ILE A 132 20.51 18.62 -0.73
N LEU A 133 20.87 17.40 -1.16
CA LEU A 133 21.58 17.16 -2.42
C LEU A 133 20.79 17.71 -3.63
N PHE A 134 19.50 17.39 -3.74
CA PHE A 134 18.68 17.87 -4.86
C PHE A 134 18.34 19.36 -4.77
N ILE A 135 18.11 19.91 -3.57
CA ILE A 135 17.86 21.35 -3.38
C ILE A 135 19.09 22.16 -3.74
N SER A 136 20.29 21.71 -3.35
CA SER A 136 21.56 22.37 -3.69
C SER A 136 21.75 22.44 -5.20
N LEU A 137 21.46 21.36 -5.94
CA LEU A 137 21.50 21.36 -7.40
C LEU A 137 20.54 22.38 -8.03
N ALA A 138 19.39 22.66 -7.38
CA ALA A 138 18.38 23.60 -7.88
C ALA A 138 18.65 25.08 -7.51
N HIS A 139 19.38 25.37 -6.43
CA HIS A 139 19.52 26.73 -5.86
C HIS A 139 20.86 27.42 -6.13
N THR A 140 21.78 26.82 -6.89
CA THR A 140 23.03 27.50 -7.25
C THR A 140 22.71 28.75 -8.09
N GLY A 141 23.03 29.95 -7.56
CA GLY A 141 22.63 31.25 -8.12
C GLY A 141 23.21 31.56 -9.51
N PRO A 142 22.63 32.52 -10.27
CA PRO A 142 22.83 32.70 -11.72
C PRO A 142 24.22 33.16 -12.21
N THR A 143 25.24 33.25 -11.36
CA THR A 143 26.47 34.00 -11.67
C THR A 143 27.64 33.21 -12.26
N THR A 144 27.59 31.87 -12.33
CA THR A 144 28.64 31.05 -12.98
C THR A 144 28.04 29.85 -13.72
N THR A 145 27.81 29.99 -15.02
CA THR A 145 27.18 28.98 -15.90
C THR A 145 28.05 27.74 -16.14
N HIS A 146 29.38 27.83 -16.13
CA HIS A 146 30.25 26.69 -16.45
C HIS A 146 30.31 25.62 -15.34
N THR A 147 30.33 26.00 -14.06
CA THR A 147 30.47 25.07 -12.92
C THR A 147 29.15 24.37 -12.54
N LYS A 148 28.01 24.88 -13.01
CA LYS A 148 26.69 24.28 -12.74
C LYS A 148 26.42 23.05 -13.59
N VAL A 149 26.77 23.14 -14.87
CA VAL A 149 26.62 22.04 -15.84
C VAL A 149 27.47 20.85 -15.39
N GLU A 150 28.72 21.07 -15.01
CA GLU A 150 29.63 20.02 -14.54
C GLU A 150 29.11 19.33 -13.28
N ASN A 151 28.62 20.08 -12.29
CA ASN A 151 28.07 19.50 -11.06
C ASN A 151 26.82 18.65 -11.33
N ILE A 152 25.91 19.13 -12.18
CA ILE A 152 24.67 18.42 -12.50
C ILE A 152 24.94 17.17 -13.36
N ASP A 153 25.83 17.26 -14.35
CA ASP A 153 26.25 16.13 -15.19
C ASP A 153 27.05 15.08 -14.39
N MET A 154 27.89 15.48 -13.42
CA MET A 154 28.68 14.53 -12.62
C MET A 154 27.91 13.92 -11.45
N ILE A 155 26.99 14.67 -10.82
CA ILE A 155 26.30 14.22 -9.60
C ILE A 155 25.01 13.46 -9.93
N LEU A 156 24.23 13.93 -10.91
CA LEU A 156 22.87 13.42 -11.12
C LEU A 156 22.74 12.50 -12.32
N ARG A 157 23.34 12.86 -13.46
CA ARG A 157 23.20 12.12 -14.72
C ARG A 157 23.54 10.63 -14.66
N PRO A 158 24.69 10.20 -14.11
CA PRO A 158 25.03 8.78 -14.06
C PRO A 158 24.06 7.97 -13.18
N TYR A 159 23.44 8.61 -12.19
CA TYR A 159 22.62 7.93 -11.19
C TYR A 159 21.11 8.12 -11.41
N LEU A 160 20.66 9.01 -12.30
CA LEU A 160 19.25 9.38 -12.48
C LEU A 160 18.37 8.16 -12.80
N HIS A 161 18.73 7.40 -13.83
CA HIS A 161 17.99 6.20 -14.23
C HIS A 161 17.97 5.16 -13.11
N GLN A 162 19.08 5.02 -12.39
CA GLN A 162 19.20 4.07 -11.29
C GLN A 162 18.34 4.48 -10.09
N ILE A 163 18.37 5.74 -9.66
CA ILE A 163 17.57 6.26 -8.55
C ILE A 163 16.08 6.07 -8.82
N VAL A 164 15.62 6.44 -10.03
CA VAL A 164 14.21 6.31 -10.40
C VAL A 164 13.79 4.84 -10.44
N ARG A 165 14.54 3.99 -11.14
CA ARG A 165 14.25 2.56 -11.27
C ARG A 165 14.27 1.85 -9.91
N ASP A 166 15.32 2.05 -9.12
CA ASP A 166 15.49 1.37 -7.85
C ASP A 166 14.44 1.87 -6.84
N SER A 167 14.12 3.17 -6.82
CA SER A 167 13.04 3.70 -5.97
C SER A 167 11.67 3.14 -6.34
N MET A 168 11.34 3.01 -7.62
CA MET A 168 10.09 2.39 -8.07
C MET A 168 10.03 0.90 -7.74
N ARG A 169 11.12 0.17 -7.95
CA ARG A 169 11.22 -1.27 -7.66
C ARG A 169 11.07 -1.55 -6.17
N TYR A 170 11.79 -0.83 -5.32
CA TYR A 170 11.73 -1.04 -3.87
C TYR A 170 10.44 -0.50 -3.25
N ALA A 171 9.77 0.48 -3.87
CA ALA A 171 8.44 0.91 -3.45
C ALA A 171 7.41 -0.23 -3.49
N LEU A 172 7.50 -1.15 -4.47
CA LEU A 172 6.56 -2.28 -4.59
C LEU A 172 6.75 -3.36 -3.53
N VAL A 173 7.99 -3.59 -3.12
CA VAL A 173 8.38 -4.70 -2.24
C VAL A 173 8.41 -4.26 -0.76
N SER A 174 8.75 -3.00 -0.50
CA SER A 174 8.98 -2.52 0.85
C SER A 174 7.71 -2.47 1.70
N ARG A 175 7.88 -2.66 3.02
CA ARG A 175 6.85 -2.44 4.03
C ARG A 175 6.50 -0.96 4.22
N GLU A 176 7.45 -0.07 3.95
CA GLU A 176 7.28 1.39 4.02
C GLU A 176 7.56 1.98 2.62
N PRO A 177 6.56 2.02 1.71
CA PRO A 177 6.73 2.46 0.33
C PRO A 177 6.87 3.98 0.20
N LEU A 178 6.33 4.74 1.16
CA LEU A 178 6.31 6.20 1.18
C LEU A 178 7.71 6.83 1.08
N CYS A 179 8.71 6.18 1.67
CA CYS A 179 10.08 6.68 1.75
C CYS A 179 10.67 6.88 0.35
N TYR A 180 10.43 5.93 -0.57
CA TYR A 180 10.92 5.99 -1.95
C TYR A 180 10.25 7.12 -2.74
N PHE A 181 8.95 7.35 -2.55
CA PHE A 181 8.24 8.47 -3.15
C PHE A 181 8.74 9.83 -2.60
N LEU A 182 9.13 9.88 -1.32
CA LEU A 182 9.73 11.07 -0.72
C LEU A 182 11.13 11.39 -1.24
N VAL A 183 11.85 10.42 -1.82
CA VAL A 183 13.10 10.67 -2.58
C VAL A 183 12.79 11.25 -3.95
N LEU A 184 11.77 10.72 -4.64
CA LEU A 184 11.37 11.20 -5.98
C LEU A 184 10.82 12.64 -5.96
N ARG A 185 10.17 13.05 -4.88
CA ARG A 185 9.57 14.39 -4.77
C ARG A 185 10.58 15.55 -4.90
N PRO A 186 11.68 15.61 -4.12
CA PRO A 186 12.71 16.61 -4.30
C PRO A 186 13.47 16.45 -5.62
N LEU A 187 13.64 15.22 -6.14
CA LEU A 187 14.24 14.97 -7.44
C LEU A 187 13.44 15.62 -8.58
N PHE A 188 12.12 15.41 -8.64
CA PHE A 188 11.27 15.99 -9.69
C PHE A 188 11.21 17.51 -9.59
N ARG A 189 11.21 18.06 -8.38
CA ARG A 189 11.32 19.51 -8.17
C ARG A 189 12.66 20.06 -8.66
N ALA A 190 13.76 19.36 -8.42
CA ALA A 190 15.08 19.79 -8.88
C ALA A 190 15.21 19.76 -10.41
N ILE A 191 14.63 18.74 -11.07
CA ILE A 191 14.61 18.65 -12.54
C ILE A 191 13.70 19.73 -13.15
N GLY A 192 12.51 19.95 -12.57
CA GLY A 192 11.53 20.93 -13.09
C GLY A 192 11.87 22.40 -12.83
N GLN A 193 12.75 22.69 -11.87
CA GLN A 193 13.24 24.05 -11.57
C GLN A 193 14.58 24.38 -12.26
N GLY A 194 15.16 23.43 -12.98
CA GLY A 194 16.45 23.59 -13.67
C GLY A 194 16.36 24.57 -14.85
N GLY A 195 17.40 25.38 -15.03
CA GLY A 195 17.55 26.26 -16.19
C GLY A 195 17.80 25.49 -17.51
N PRO A 196 18.11 26.18 -18.62
CA PRO A 196 18.32 25.58 -19.95
C PRO A 196 19.44 24.51 -20.00
N GLU A 197 20.31 24.49 -19.00
CA GLU A 197 21.42 23.54 -18.84
C GLU A 197 20.97 22.12 -18.42
N VAL A 198 19.79 21.96 -17.82
CA VAL A 198 19.22 20.66 -17.40
C VAL A 198 18.46 19.97 -18.55
N GLN A 199 18.40 20.59 -19.73
CA GLN A 199 17.60 20.11 -20.85
C GLN A 199 18.07 18.76 -21.44
N THR A 200 19.37 18.49 -21.40
CA THR A 200 19.95 17.21 -21.85
C THR A 200 19.53 16.06 -20.93
N LEU A 201 19.61 16.28 -19.62
CA LEU A 201 19.11 15.37 -18.58
C LEU A 201 17.60 15.17 -18.65
N TYR A 202 16.86 16.23 -18.97
CA TYR A 202 15.42 16.14 -19.15
C TYR A 202 15.06 15.24 -20.33
N SER A 203 15.84 15.23 -21.42
CA SER A 203 15.61 14.32 -22.55
C SER A 203 15.80 12.84 -22.18
N GLU A 204 16.77 12.55 -21.31
CA GLU A 204 16.99 11.20 -20.73
C GLU A 204 15.86 10.83 -19.76
N PHE A 205 15.40 11.79 -18.95
CA PHE A 205 14.26 11.62 -18.04
C PHE A 205 12.94 11.39 -18.78
N LEU A 206 12.70 12.08 -19.91
CA LEU A 206 11.48 11.95 -20.72
C LEU A 206 11.25 10.51 -21.20
N ALA A 207 12.32 9.75 -21.48
CA ALA A 207 12.22 8.35 -21.84
C ALA A 207 11.65 7.46 -20.70
N LEU A 208 11.75 7.90 -19.44
CA LEU A 208 11.23 7.22 -18.26
C LEU A 208 9.83 7.68 -17.85
N THR A 209 9.43 8.90 -18.23
CA THR A 209 8.15 9.52 -17.87
C THR A 209 6.91 8.65 -18.15
N PRO A 210 6.77 7.93 -19.29
CA PRO A 210 5.59 7.10 -19.52
C PRO A 210 5.47 5.94 -18.51
N SER A 211 6.59 5.25 -18.24
CA SER A 211 6.64 4.16 -17.25
C SER A 211 6.38 4.67 -15.84
N LEU A 212 6.83 5.88 -15.53
CA LEU A 212 6.66 6.50 -14.23
C LEU A 212 5.24 7.03 -13.99
N LEU A 213 4.65 7.70 -14.98
CA LEU A 213 3.27 8.20 -14.87
C LEU A 213 2.26 7.06 -14.84
N SER A 214 2.45 6.03 -15.66
CA SER A 214 1.60 4.83 -15.59
C SER A 214 1.71 4.13 -14.23
N PHE A 215 2.92 4.03 -13.66
CA PHE A 215 3.14 3.55 -12.30
C PHE A 215 2.39 4.41 -11.28
N LEU A 216 2.61 5.72 -11.27
CA LEU A 216 2.00 6.62 -10.29
C LEU A 216 0.47 6.67 -10.39
N ASN A 217 -0.09 6.58 -11.60
CA ASN A 217 -1.52 6.53 -11.82
C ASN A 217 -2.14 5.25 -11.28
N ARG A 218 -1.48 4.10 -11.53
CA ARG A 218 -1.93 2.83 -10.96
C ARG A 218 -1.84 2.87 -9.43
N MET A 219 -0.76 3.42 -8.90
CA MET A 219 -0.61 3.65 -7.46
C MET A 219 -1.66 4.58 -6.86
N GLN A 220 -2.25 5.45 -7.67
CA GLN A 220 -3.29 6.36 -7.25
C GLN A 220 -4.70 5.73 -7.33
N SER A 221 -4.94 4.86 -8.31
CA SER A 221 -6.19 4.12 -8.47
C SER A 221 -6.30 2.94 -7.51
N GLU A 222 -5.18 2.30 -7.20
CA GLU A 222 -5.07 1.34 -6.12
C GLU A 222 -5.48 2.05 -4.81
N GLY A 223 -6.38 1.45 -4.05
CA GLY A 223 -7.06 2.07 -2.92
C GLY A 223 -6.16 2.33 -1.71
N HIS A 224 -4.93 2.79 -1.88
CA HIS A 224 -3.92 3.00 -0.83
C HIS A 224 -4.21 4.17 0.11
N ASN A 225 -3.41 4.27 1.16
CA ASN A 225 -3.42 5.36 2.12
C ASN A 225 -3.52 6.72 1.42
N SER A 226 -4.44 7.56 1.90
CA SER A 226 -4.67 8.92 1.40
C SER A 226 -3.39 9.76 1.27
N VAL A 227 -2.41 9.57 2.17
CA VAL A 227 -1.13 10.29 2.13
C VAL A 227 -0.31 9.89 0.91
N GLN A 228 -0.25 8.59 0.59
CA GLN A 228 0.46 8.09 -0.58
C GLN A 228 -0.22 8.55 -1.86
N ARG A 229 -1.55 8.48 -1.93
CA ARG A 229 -2.30 8.98 -3.09
C ARG A 229 -2.08 10.47 -3.31
N GLU A 230 -2.03 11.27 -2.25
CA GLU A 230 -1.69 12.69 -2.35
C GLU A 230 -0.26 12.90 -2.80
N LEU A 231 0.71 12.14 -2.27
CA LEU A 231 2.09 12.23 -2.69
C LEU A 231 2.28 11.83 -4.16
N CYS A 232 1.63 10.76 -4.62
CA CYS A 232 1.63 10.34 -6.03
C CYS A 232 1.00 11.41 -6.93
N ARG A 233 -0.11 12.03 -6.51
CA ARG A 233 -0.69 13.19 -7.23
C ARG A 233 0.27 14.37 -7.27
N ASP A 234 0.85 14.74 -6.13
CA ASP A 234 1.84 15.80 -6.02
C ASP A 234 3.04 15.53 -6.92
N LEU A 235 3.50 14.28 -7.01
CA LEU A 235 4.58 13.85 -7.90
C LEU A 235 4.19 14.02 -9.37
N CYS A 236 3.02 13.53 -9.78
CA CYS A 236 2.50 13.70 -11.15
C CYS A 236 2.38 15.18 -11.53
N LEU A 237 1.84 16.01 -10.64
CA LEU A 237 1.65 17.44 -10.89
C LEU A 237 2.94 18.26 -10.78
N SER A 238 3.91 17.82 -9.96
CA SER A 238 5.24 18.46 -9.88
C SER A 238 6.03 18.31 -11.17
N LEU A 239 5.74 17.30 -11.99
CA LEU A 239 6.34 17.13 -13.32
C LEU A 239 5.77 18.14 -14.34
N CYS A 240 4.54 18.61 -14.13
CA CYS A 240 3.87 19.58 -15.00
C CYS A 240 4.24 21.04 -14.67
N ASN A 241 5.05 21.25 -13.62
CA ASN A 241 5.26 22.59 -13.06
C ASN A 241 6.54 23.24 -13.57
N ASP A 242 6.38 24.43 -14.13
CA ASP A 242 7.37 25.49 -14.01
C ASP A 242 7.45 25.94 -12.56
N GLY A 243 8.69 26.01 -12.04
CA GLY A 243 9.00 26.65 -10.77
C GLY A 243 8.48 28.08 -10.74
N CYS A 244 7.36 28.30 -10.05
CA CYS A 244 6.89 29.65 -9.79
C CYS A 244 6.95 29.93 -8.29
N SER A 245 8.16 30.29 -7.88
CA SER A 245 8.30 31.35 -6.89
C SER A 245 7.76 32.64 -7.53
N PRO A 246 6.94 33.44 -6.84
CA PRO A 246 6.41 34.70 -7.36
C PRO A 246 7.48 35.78 -7.66
N LEU A 247 8.76 35.49 -7.49
CA LEU A 247 9.87 36.45 -7.67
C LEU A 247 10.79 36.19 -8.87
N ALA A 248 10.49 35.24 -9.76
CA ALA A 248 11.30 34.96 -10.95
C ALA A 248 10.49 35.23 -12.24
N VAL A 249 10.08 36.48 -12.44
CA VAL A 249 9.45 36.96 -13.69
C VAL A 249 10.49 37.70 -14.53
N VAL A 250 11.55 37.02 -14.98
CA VAL A 250 12.32 37.47 -16.15
C VAL A 250 12.96 36.24 -16.78
N SER A 251 12.52 35.90 -18.00
CA SER A 251 13.14 34.95 -18.93
C SER A 251 13.19 33.47 -18.49
N ASN A 252 12.25 32.67 -18.99
CA ASN A 252 12.51 31.61 -19.98
C ASN A 252 11.31 30.66 -20.07
N VAL A 253 11.03 30.26 -21.30
CA VAL A 253 9.95 29.39 -21.80
C VAL A 253 9.69 28.17 -20.88
N PRO A 254 8.42 27.81 -20.62
CA PRO A 254 8.05 26.63 -19.84
C PRO A 254 8.74 25.36 -20.32
N LEU A 255 8.94 24.38 -19.42
CA LEU A 255 9.11 22.97 -19.78
C LEU A 255 8.28 22.67 -21.04
N ARG A 256 8.93 22.36 -22.17
CA ARG A 256 8.26 22.31 -23.49
C ARG A 256 6.98 21.47 -23.38
N LEU A 257 5.82 22.14 -23.31
CA LEU A 257 4.49 21.52 -23.29
C LEU A 257 4.36 20.49 -24.41
N SER A 258 5.07 20.72 -25.54
CA SER A 258 5.16 19.82 -26.68
C SER A 258 5.70 18.42 -26.37
N SER A 259 6.58 18.28 -25.37
CA SER A 259 7.11 16.98 -24.93
C SER A 259 6.15 16.23 -24.00
N LEU A 260 5.22 16.94 -23.36
CA LEU A 260 4.23 16.37 -22.44
C LEU A 260 2.93 15.99 -23.14
N LEU A 261 2.65 16.56 -24.33
CA LEU A 261 1.47 16.26 -25.17
C LEU A 261 1.17 14.75 -25.29
N PRO A 262 2.13 13.86 -25.59
CA PRO A 262 1.83 12.43 -25.76
C PRO A 262 1.37 11.73 -24.47
N HIS A 263 1.62 12.35 -23.31
CA HIS A 263 1.32 11.81 -21.98
C HIS A 263 0.15 12.50 -21.29
N LEU A 264 -0.48 13.47 -21.96
CA LEU A 264 -1.62 14.20 -21.42
C LEU A 264 -2.77 13.28 -20.96
N PRO A 265 -3.14 12.20 -21.67
CA PRO A 265 -4.17 11.26 -21.19
C PRO A 265 -3.88 10.67 -19.80
N LEU A 266 -2.61 10.40 -19.50
CA LEU A 266 -2.19 9.85 -18.21
C LEU A 266 -2.28 10.90 -17.10
N LEU A 267 -2.25 12.20 -17.41
CA LEU A 267 -2.28 13.26 -16.40
C LEU A 267 -3.70 13.69 -16.00
N MET A 268 -4.71 13.36 -16.81
CA MET A 268 -6.09 13.78 -16.61
C MET A 268 -6.71 13.18 -15.34
N ASP A 269 -6.52 11.89 -15.09
CA ASP A 269 -7.06 11.21 -13.90
C ASP A 269 -6.45 11.75 -12.58
N PRO A 270 -5.10 11.90 -12.46
CA PRO A 270 -4.48 12.56 -11.30
C PRO A 270 -5.02 13.95 -11.01
N LEU A 271 -5.28 14.71 -12.07
CA LEU A 271 -5.68 16.10 -11.99
C LEU A 271 -7.08 16.24 -11.37
N ILE A 272 -8.06 15.46 -11.83
CA ILE A 272 -9.42 15.46 -11.25
C ILE A 272 -9.35 15.08 -9.77
N GLN A 273 -8.61 14.02 -9.46
CA GLN A 273 -8.50 13.50 -8.11
C GLN A 273 -7.83 14.51 -7.17
N ALA A 274 -6.94 15.37 -7.68
CA ALA A 274 -6.37 16.49 -6.93
C ALA A 274 -7.41 17.59 -6.63
N LEU A 275 -8.40 17.78 -7.51
CA LEU A 275 -9.49 18.74 -7.32
C LEU A 275 -10.60 18.23 -6.40
N ILE A 276 -10.95 16.94 -6.47
CA ILE A 276 -12.10 16.38 -5.74
C ILE A 276 -11.79 16.24 -4.24
N ASN A 277 -10.56 15.83 -3.86
CA ASN A 277 -10.24 15.54 -2.47
C ASN A 277 -8.77 15.87 -2.14
N THR A 278 -8.54 16.40 -0.93
CA THR A 278 -7.45 16.06 0.02
C THR A 278 -6.54 17.22 0.49
N SER A 279 -6.22 18.27 -0.28
CA SER A 279 -5.46 19.42 0.28
C SER A 279 -5.54 20.72 -0.52
N THR A 280 -5.44 21.86 0.19
CA THR A 280 -5.46 23.21 -0.42
C THR A 280 -4.27 23.44 -1.37
N SER A 281 -3.10 22.87 -1.08
CA SER A 281 -1.92 22.96 -1.94
C SER A 281 -2.08 22.18 -3.24
N ALA A 282 -2.62 20.95 -3.19
CA ALA A 282 -2.85 20.14 -4.38
C ALA A 282 -3.93 20.75 -5.28
N ILE A 283 -4.97 21.36 -4.69
CA ILE A 283 -6.01 22.06 -5.45
C ILE A 283 -5.42 23.27 -6.19
N LYS A 284 -4.67 24.15 -5.51
CA LYS A 284 -3.97 25.30 -6.14
C LYS A 284 -3.09 24.83 -7.30
N GLN A 285 -2.40 23.72 -7.08
CA GLN A 285 -1.53 23.11 -8.06
C GLN A 285 -2.31 22.57 -9.28
N GLY A 286 -3.41 21.85 -9.06
CA GLY A 286 -4.27 21.33 -10.12
C GLY A 286 -4.93 22.45 -10.95
N LEU A 287 -5.42 23.50 -10.28
CA LEU A 287 -6.02 24.67 -10.95
C LEU A 287 -5.00 25.38 -11.84
N ARG A 288 -3.79 25.61 -11.35
CA ARG A 288 -2.69 26.19 -12.14
C ARG A 288 -2.33 25.34 -13.36
N THR A 289 -2.32 24.02 -13.20
CA THR A 289 -1.99 23.09 -14.29
C THR A 289 -3.06 23.10 -15.38
N ILE A 290 -4.36 23.12 -15.01
CA ILE A 290 -5.46 23.26 -15.98
C ILE A 290 -5.38 24.61 -16.68
N GLU A 291 -5.16 25.69 -15.94
CA GLU A 291 -5.10 27.03 -16.53
C GLU A 291 -3.97 27.11 -17.57
N MET A 292 -2.81 26.54 -17.27
CA MET A 292 -1.70 26.41 -18.22
C MET A 292 -2.07 25.58 -19.46
N PHE A 293 -2.81 24.48 -19.32
CA PHE A 293 -3.26 23.69 -20.47
C PHE A 293 -4.26 24.44 -21.34
N ILE A 294 -5.18 25.19 -20.73
CA ILE A 294 -6.16 26.00 -21.48
C ILE A 294 -5.48 27.16 -22.22
N ASP A 295 -4.47 27.78 -21.60
CA ASP A 295 -3.80 28.95 -22.19
C ASP A 295 -2.82 28.58 -23.32
N ASN A 296 -2.25 27.37 -23.31
CA ASN A 296 -1.18 26.98 -24.22
C ASN A 296 -1.55 25.89 -25.25
N LEU A 297 -2.67 25.17 -25.11
CA LEU A 297 -3.07 24.09 -26.03
C LEU A 297 -4.17 24.52 -27.01
N GLN A 298 -4.22 23.85 -28.17
CA GLN A 298 -5.34 24.01 -29.10
C GLN A 298 -6.65 23.46 -28.48
N PRO A 299 -7.78 24.19 -28.60
CA PRO A 299 -9.05 23.79 -27.98
C PRO A 299 -9.55 22.41 -28.40
N GLU A 300 -9.42 22.07 -29.68
CA GLU A 300 -9.90 20.79 -30.23
C GLU A 300 -9.10 19.61 -29.67
N TYR A 301 -7.77 19.76 -29.58
CA TYR A 301 -6.87 18.76 -29.02
C TYR A 301 -7.12 18.54 -27.53
N LEU A 302 -7.28 19.62 -26.77
CA LEU A 302 -7.58 19.54 -25.34
C LEU A 302 -8.95 18.91 -25.08
N HIS A 303 -9.95 19.20 -25.91
CA HIS A 303 -11.30 18.66 -25.78
C HIS A 303 -11.35 17.13 -25.92
N GLU A 304 -10.57 16.55 -26.84
CA GLU A 304 -10.50 15.10 -27.04
C GLU A 304 -10.05 14.38 -25.76
N HIS A 305 -9.06 14.96 -25.06
CA HIS A 305 -8.53 14.40 -23.82
C HIS A 305 -9.34 14.75 -22.56
N ILE A 306 -10.08 15.86 -22.53
CA ILE A 306 -11.02 16.18 -21.43
C ILE A 306 -12.32 15.37 -21.55
N SER A 307 -12.74 14.99 -22.76
CA SER A 307 -13.98 14.26 -23.02
C SER A 307 -14.30 13.11 -22.03
N PRO A 308 -13.38 12.16 -21.75
CA PRO A 308 -13.67 11.05 -20.82
C PRO A 308 -13.90 11.48 -19.37
N ILE A 309 -13.38 12.64 -18.97
CA ILE A 309 -13.33 13.08 -17.56
C ILE A 309 -14.17 14.32 -17.26
N ARG A 310 -14.82 14.87 -18.29
CA ARG A 310 -15.50 16.17 -18.28
C ARG A 310 -16.52 16.33 -17.14
N ALA A 311 -17.33 15.31 -16.88
CA ALA A 311 -18.40 15.38 -15.89
C ALA A 311 -17.83 15.54 -14.47
N GLN A 312 -16.80 14.76 -14.13
CA GLN A 312 -16.13 14.81 -12.84
C GLN A 312 -15.35 16.12 -12.66
N LEU A 313 -14.65 16.59 -13.71
CA LEU A 313 -13.90 17.85 -13.69
C LEU A 313 -14.81 19.06 -13.43
N ILE A 314 -15.92 19.17 -14.16
CA ILE A 314 -16.87 20.28 -14.02
C ILE A 314 -17.54 20.25 -12.64
N GLN A 315 -17.93 19.07 -12.16
CA GLN A 315 -18.49 18.91 -10.81
C GLN A 315 -17.49 19.31 -9.72
N ALA A 316 -16.20 18.95 -9.88
CA ALA A 316 -15.16 19.32 -8.94
C ALA A 316 -14.94 20.85 -8.90
N LEU A 317 -14.86 21.51 -10.07
CA LEU A 317 -14.70 22.95 -10.17
C LEU A 317 -15.88 23.72 -9.55
N TRP A 318 -17.12 23.31 -9.83
CA TRP A 318 -18.31 23.92 -9.23
C TRP A 318 -18.44 23.64 -7.74
N GLY A 319 -18.11 22.43 -7.30
CA GLY A 319 -18.03 22.08 -5.89
C GLY A 319 -17.05 22.98 -5.14
N PHE A 320 -15.92 23.31 -5.78
CA PHE A 320 -14.92 24.20 -5.21
C PHE A 320 -15.36 25.66 -5.17
N VAL A 321 -15.94 26.18 -6.25
CA VAL A 321 -16.50 27.55 -6.28
C VAL A 321 -17.58 27.75 -5.20
N SER A 322 -18.39 26.72 -4.92
CA SER A 322 -19.49 26.80 -3.94
C SER A 322 -19.08 26.55 -2.49
N LYS A 323 -18.03 25.75 -2.23
CA LYS A 323 -17.67 25.29 -0.87
C LYS A 323 -16.30 25.72 -0.38
N SER A 324 -15.46 26.36 -1.21
CA SER A 324 -14.09 26.72 -0.84
C SER A 324 -14.05 27.86 0.19
N PRO A 325 -13.27 27.74 1.27
CA PRO A 325 -12.98 28.86 2.18
C PRO A 325 -11.93 29.84 1.61
N ASP A 326 -11.14 29.43 0.61
CA ASP A 326 -10.07 30.24 0.00
C ASP A 326 -10.58 30.98 -1.25
N LEU A 327 -10.62 32.31 -1.17
CA LEU A 327 -11.18 33.19 -2.20
C LEU A 327 -10.34 33.20 -3.48
N ASP A 328 -9.01 33.19 -3.37
CA ASP A 328 -8.10 33.29 -4.52
C ASP A 328 -8.24 32.06 -5.42
N SER A 329 -8.25 30.88 -4.80
CA SER A 329 -8.45 29.63 -5.52
C SER A 329 -9.85 29.56 -6.13
N ALA A 330 -10.88 30.02 -5.42
CA ALA A 330 -12.26 30.03 -5.94
C ALA A 330 -12.39 30.96 -7.15
N GLN A 331 -11.72 32.12 -7.13
CA GLN A 331 -11.63 33.02 -8.28
C GLN A 331 -10.88 32.38 -9.45
N GLN A 332 -9.80 31.65 -9.19
CA GLN A 332 -9.07 30.93 -10.23
C GLN A 332 -9.93 29.84 -10.88
N ALA A 333 -10.66 29.05 -10.08
CA ALA A 333 -11.59 28.04 -10.59
C ALA A 333 -12.73 28.67 -11.42
N LEU A 334 -13.28 29.81 -10.97
CA LEU A 334 -14.29 30.55 -11.72
C LEU A 334 -13.74 31.09 -13.05
N ARG A 335 -12.50 31.58 -13.07
CA ARG A 335 -11.82 32.03 -14.29
C ARG A 335 -11.64 30.87 -15.27
N ILE A 336 -11.20 29.71 -14.80
CA ILE A 336 -11.06 28.49 -15.62
C ILE A 336 -12.41 28.09 -16.23
N LEU A 337 -13.49 28.06 -15.43
CA LEU A 337 -14.85 27.80 -15.92
C LEU A 337 -15.30 28.82 -16.97
N GLY A 338 -14.89 30.08 -16.83
CA GLY A 338 -15.10 31.14 -17.81
C GLY A 338 -14.33 30.92 -19.12
N LYS A 339 -13.05 30.51 -19.03
CA LYS A 339 -12.20 30.22 -20.20
C LYS A 339 -12.73 29.04 -21.04
N PHE A 340 -13.40 28.07 -20.41
CA PHE A 340 -14.10 27.00 -21.15
C PHE A 340 -15.32 27.46 -21.97
N GLY A 341 -15.84 28.67 -21.73
CA GLY A 341 -16.92 29.26 -22.51
C GLY A 341 -18.14 28.36 -22.68
N ALA A 342 -18.58 28.16 -23.93
CA ALA A 342 -19.74 27.32 -24.28
C ALA A 342 -19.48 25.81 -24.10
N THR A 343 -18.22 25.38 -24.12
CA THR A 343 -17.80 23.97 -24.02
C THR A 343 -18.19 23.37 -22.67
N ASN A 344 -18.10 24.16 -21.60
CA ASN A 344 -18.55 23.79 -20.24
C ASN A 344 -20.02 23.28 -20.23
N ARG A 345 -20.91 23.92 -20.99
CA ARG A 345 -22.34 23.57 -21.03
C ARG A 345 -22.64 22.40 -21.98
N ARG A 346 -21.90 22.32 -23.09
CA ARG A 346 -22.02 21.22 -24.08
C ARG A 346 -21.50 19.89 -23.52
N MET A 347 -20.58 19.95 -22.55
CA MET A 347 -20.01 18.79 -21.88
C MET A 347 -20.94 18.09 -20.87
N LEU A 348 -22.01 18.74 -20.42
CA LEU A 348 -23.01 18.20 -19.48
C LEU A 348 -24.07 17.33 -20.19
N SER A 349 -23.63 16.36 -20.98
CA SER A 349 -24.53 15.42 -21.69
C SER A 349 -24.76 14.10 -20.93
N GLU A 350 -23.93 13.79 -19.94
CA GLU A 350 -24.04 12.56 -19.13
C GLU A 350 -25.02 12.72 -17.95
N PRO A 351 -25.87 11.71 -17.69
CA PRO A 351 -26.79 11.73 -16.56
C PRO A 351 -26.04 11.72 -15.23
N GLN A 352 -26.54 12.47 -14.24
CA GLN A 352 -25.95 12.46 -12.90
C GLN A 352 -26.26 11.13 -12.18
N PRO A 353 -25.30 10.58 -11.41
CA PRO A 353 -25.53 9.37 -10.62
C PRO A 353 -26.50 9.68 -9.47
N LEU A 354 -27.75 9.24 -9.60
CA LEU A 354 -28.75 9.30 -8.54
C LEU A 354 -28.63 8.07 -7.64
N HIS A 355 -28.61 8.26 -6.31
CA HIS A 355 -28.67 7.14 -5.37
C HIS A 355 -30.11 6.61 -5.33
N SER A 356 -30.34 5.38 -5.78
CA SER A 356 -31.64 4.72 -5.63
C SER A 356 -31.82 4.23 -4.18
N LEU A 357 -32.87 4.70 -3.50
CA LEU A 357 -33.35 4.14 -2.23
C LEU A 357 -34.40 3.07 -2.55
N ARG A 358 -34.26 1.84 -2.05
CA ARG A 358 -35.30 0.80 -2.24
C ARG A 358 -36.41 1.01 -1.21
N VAL A 359 -37.64 0.65 -1.52
CA VAL A 359 -38.80 0.83 -0.60
C VAL A 359 -38.66 -0.01 0.68
N ALA A 360 -37.91 -1.12 0.67
CA ALA A 360 -37.58 -1.92 1.85
C ALA A 360 -36.56 -1.25 2.79
N ASP A 361 -35.94 -0.15 2.37
CA ASP A 361 -34.95 0.63 3.13
C ASP A 361 -35.62 1.68 4.06
N ALA A 362 -36.95 1.76 4.09
CA ALA A 362 -37.74 2.84 4.69
C ALA A 362 -37.86 2.81 6.22
N ASP A 363 -37.58 1.68 6.88
CA ASP A 363 -37.67 1.55 8.35
C ASP A 363 -36.30 1.21 8.97
N PRO A 364 -35.33 2.16 8.98
CA PRO A 364 -34.20 2.08 9.89
C PRO A 364 -34.70 2.23 11.33
N LEU A 365 -33.98 1.69 12.31
CA LEU A 365 -34.33 1.83 13.73
C LEU A 365 -34.64 3.29 14.08
N CYS A 366 -35.90 3.59 14.32
CA CYS A 366 -36.33 4.89 14.76
C CYS A 366 -36.33 4.90 16.29
N VAL A 367 -35.56 5.82 16.87
CA VAL A 367 -35.70 6.10 18.30
C VAL A 367 -36.99 6.89 18.45
N ARG A 368 -37.91 6.38 19.27
CA ARG A 368 -39.09 7.13 19.64
C ARG A 368 -38.69 8.26 20.59
N VAL A 369 -38.81 9.50 20.12
CA VAL A 369 -38.47 10.70 20.89
C VAL A 369 -39.75 11.42 21.27
N ALA A 370 -39.88 11.78 22.54
CA ALA A 370 -40.94 12.64 23.04
C ALA A 370 -40.39 14.05 23.29
N PHE A 371 -40.92 15.05 22.60
CA PHE A 371 -40.58 16.45 22.82
C PHE A 371 -41.64 17.11 23.71
N GLU A 372 -41.22 17.74 24.79
CA GLU A 372 -42.10 18.61 25.55
C GLU A 372 -42.48 19.83 24.70
N ARG A 373 -43.78 20.07 24.57
CA ARG A 373 -44.29 21.23 23.83
C ARG A 373 -43.98 22.48 24.64
N PRO A 374 -43.25 23.49 24.11
CA PRO A 374 -43.05 24.73 24.84
C PRO A 374 -44.42 25.37 25.12
N PRO A 375 -44.66 25.92 26.34
CA PRO A 375 -45.86 26.69 26.59
C PRO A 375 -45.90 27.86 25.61
N LEU A 376 -47.06 28.08 24.98
CA LEU A 376 -47.28 29.09 23.94
C LEU A 376 -46.55 30.40 24.26
N LEU A 377 -45.68 30.84 23.33
CA LEU A 377 -45.10 32.18 23.33
C LEU A 377 -46.25 33.19 23.31
N HIS A 378 -46.57 33.79 24.46
CA HIS A 378 -47.28 35.06 24.48
C HIS A 378 -46.42 36.06 23.71
N LEU A 379 -46.88 36.45 22.52
CA LEU A 379 -46.36 37.60 21.78
C LEU A 379 -46.39 38.83 22.71
N PRO A 380 -45.25 39.49 23.00
CA PRO A 380 -45.27 40.70 23.78
C PRO A 380 -45.78 41.85 22.90
N GLY A 381 -46.81 42.55 23.38
CA GLY A 381 -47.11 43.91 22.95
C GLY A 381 -45.98 44.87 23.32
N PRO A 382 -46.02 46.13 22.87
CA PRO A 382 -44.87 47.02 22.90
C PRO A 382 -44.41 47.33 24.33
N GLU A 383 -43.10 47.25 24.50
CA GLU A 383 -42.21 47.66 25.61
C GLU A 383 -42.74 48.73 26.59
N PRO A 384 -42.29 48.72 27.89
CA PRO A 384 -40.90 49.11 28.14
C PRO A 384 -40.17 48.53 29.38
N GLU A 385 -38.85 48.78 29.32
CA GLU A 385 -37.84 48.91 30.38
C GLU A 385 -37.02 47.70 30.86
N TRP A 386 -35.71 47.97 30.86
CA TRP A 386 -34.57 47.09 31.12
C TRP A 386 -34.49 46.60 32.57
N GLY A 387 -34.09 45.35 32.75
CA GLY A 387 -33.63 44.82 34.03
C GLY A 387 -33.09 43.40 33.89
N GLY A 388 -31.79 43.23 34.08
CA GLY A 388 -31.06 42.00 33.78
C GLY A 388 -31.42 40.79 34.65
N ALA A 389 -31.41 39.62 34.02
CA ALA A 389 -31.11 38.34 34.65
C ALA A 389 -30.64 37.34 33.59
N ALA A 390 -29.48 36.72 33.82
CA ALA A 390 -28.89 35.71 32.94
C ALA A 390 -29.83 34.50 32.79
N ALA A 391 -30.18 34.15 31.55
CA ALA A 391 -30.94 32.95 31.25
C ALA A 391 -30.06 31.70 31.45
N ALA A 392 -30.41 30.87 32.43
CA ALA A 392 -29.79 29.56 32.64
C ALA A 392 -29.98 28.63 31.43
N PRO A 393 -29.03 27.74 31.12
CA PRO A 393 -29.14 26.81 29.98
C PRO A 393 -30.32 25.85 30.19
N ARG A 394 -31.28 25.87 29.27
CA ARG A 394 -32.44 24.97 29.25
C ARG A 394 -31.99 23.57 28.88
N THR A 395 -32.02 22.65 29.84
CA THR A 395 -31.75 21.23 29.64
C THR A 395 -33.01 20.53 29.12
N VAL A 396 -32.95 19.96 27.92
CA VAL A 396 -33.99 19.07 27.38
C VAL A 396 -33.72 17.67 27.94
N LYS A 397 -34.66 17.12 28.73
CA LYS A 397 -34.59 15.72 29.16
C LYS A 397 -35.03 14.82 27.99
N MET A 398 -34.14 13.97 27.52
CA MET A 398 -34.44 12.88 26.59
C MET A 398 -34.53 11.57 27.38
N GLU A 399 -35.70 10.94 27.41
CA GLU A 399 -35.89 9.60 27.97
C GLU A 399 -36.08 8.58 26.84
N ILE A 400 -35.34 7.46 26.91
CA ILE A 400 -35.47 6.32 25.98
C ILE A 400 -36.47 5.35 26.61
N ALA A 401 -37.68 5.26 26.06
CA ALA A 401 -38.69 4.33 26.57
C ALA A 401 -38.34 2.88 26.19
N SER A 402 -38.17 2.01 27.19
CA SER A 402 -38.04 0.56 27.00
C SER A 402 -39.34 -0.05 26.47
N SER A 403 -39.20 -1.12 25.70
CA SER A 403 -40.19 -1.86 24.90
C SER A 403 -41.33 -2.56 25.67
N SER A 404 -41.94 -1.90 26.66
CA SER A 404 -43.05 -2.46 27.43
C SER A 404 -44.23 -1.50 27.55
N MET A 405 -44.85 -1.13 26.43
CA MET A 405 -46.27 -0.78 26.36
C MET A 405 -46.82 -1.25 25.00
N SER A 406 -47.17 -2.53 24.95
CA SER A 406 -47.98 -3.10 23.88
C SER A 406 -49.42 -2.59 23.95
N SER A 407 -50.04 -2.49 22.78
CA SER A 407 -51.46 -2.28 22.47
C SER A 407 -52.07 -0.90 22.71
N LEU A 408 -52.00 -0.04 21.69
CA LEU A 408 -53.16 0.76 21.26
C LEU A 408 -53.27 0.66 19.73
N SER A 409 -54.23 -0.15 19.31
CA SER A 409 -54.62 -0.44 17.94
C SER A 409 -55.08 0.83 17.19
N LEU A 410 -54.50 1.07 16.01
CA LEU A 410 -55.05 1.95 14.99
C LEU A 410 -56.37 1.37 14.46
N GLN A 411 -57.51 1.84 14.96
CA GLN A 411 -58.77 1.72 14.25
C GLN A 411 -58.94 2.94 13.34
N THR A 412 -58.75 2.72 12.05
CA THR A 412 -59.20 3.62 10.99
C THR A 412 -60.73 3.61 10.96
N GLY A 413 -61.33 4.66 11.52
CA GLY A 413 -62.77 4.92 11.44
C GLY A 413 -63.00 6.37 11.04
N VAL A 414 -63.26 6.60 9.75
CA VAL A 414 -63.78 7.86 9.24
C VAL A 414 -65.15 8.10 9.89
N LYS A 415 -65.27 9.15 10.70
CA LYS A 415 -66.55 9.77 11.05
C LYS A 415 -66.41 11.29 10.92
N ASN A 416 -67.18 11.83 9.98
CA ASN A 416 -67.44 13.26 9.85
C ASN A 416 -68.22 13.74 11.08
N GLY A 417 -67.76 14.82 11.71
CA GLY A 417 -68.46 15.49 12.81
C GLY A 417 -67.59 16.61 13.37
N GLU A 418 -68.14 17.81 13.41
CA GLU A 418 -67.53 19.02 13.96
C GLU A 418 -67.09 18.80 15.40
N GLU A 419 -65.78 18.91 15.68
CA GLU A 419 -65.27 19.10 17.05
C GLU A 419 -64.16 20.15 17.04
N THR A 420 -64.43 21.26 17.74
CA THR A 420 -63.45 22.20 18.26
C THR A 420 -62.47 21.46 19.18
N SER A 421 -61.40 20.89 18.62
CA SER A 421 -60.37 20.24 19.40
C SER A 421 -59.47 21.30 20.07
N LEU A 422 -59.44 21.31 21.40
CA LEU A 422 -58.40 21.97 22.20
C LEU A 422 -56.99 21.71 21.62
N PRO A 423 -56.02 22.63 21.76
CA PRO A 423 -54.67 22.38 21.28
C PRO A 423 -54.14 21.10 21.92
N PRO A 424 -53.46 20.19 21.17
CA PRO A 424 -53.05 18.91 21.71
C PRO A 424 -52.17 19.11 22.96
N THR A 425 -52.71 18.83 24.14
CA THR A 425 -51.98 18.87 25.41
C THR A 425 -51.32 17.51 25.61
N GLY A 426 -50.22 17.28 24.89
CA GLY A 426 -49.39 16.09 25.00
C GLY A 426 -47.99 16.33 24.40
N PRO A 427 -46.97 15.56 24.83
CA PRO A 427 -45.65 15.63 24.23
C PRO A 427 -45.72 15.24 22.74
N ILE A 428 -44.94 15.91 21.89
CA ILE A 428 -44.83 15.57 20.48
C ILE A 428 -43.97 14.31 20.41
N VAL A 429 -44.60 13.16 20.17
CA VAL A 429 -43.90 11.90 19.97
C VAL A 429 -43.63 11.72 18.49
N GLY A 430 -42.36 11.48 18.13
CA GLY A 430 -41.94 11.24 16.76
C GLY A 430 -40.84 10.18 16.71
N ASP A 431 -40.80 9.47 15.59
CA ASP A 431 -39.81 8.45 15.31
C ASP A 431 -38.63 9.10 14.58
N LEU A 432 -37.44 9.09 15.21
CA LEU A 432 -36.23 9.72 14.67
C LEU A 432 -35.26 8.65 14.16
N CYS A 433 -34.97 8.71 12.85
CA CYS A 433 -33.94 7.89 12.22
C CYS A 433 -32.53 8.44 12.51
N LEU A 434 -31.65 7.58 13.02
CA LEU A 434 -30.26 7.95 13.36
C LEU A 434 -29.22 7.53 12.30
N SER A 435 -29.63 6.93 11.18
CA SER A 435 -28.70 6.34 10.20
C SER A 435 -27.73 7.38 9.59
N GLU A 436 -28.23 8.52 9.12
CA GLU A 436 -27.43 9.61 8.57
C GLU A 436 -26.56 10.27 9.65
N ALA A 437 -27.05 10.38 10.88
CA ALA A 437 -26.29 10.95 12.00
C ALA A 437 -25.09 10.05 12.37
N VAL A 438 -25.28 8.73 12.42
CA VAL A 438 -24.20 7.75 12.65
C VAL A 438 -23.20 7.79 11.50
N LYS A 439 -23.67 7.85 10.25
CA LYS A 439 -22.78 7.96 9.08
C LYS A 439 -21.92 9.23 9.13
N ALA A 440 -22.53 10.39 9.40
CA ALA A 440 -21.80 11.65 9.56
C ALA A 440 -20.83 11.63 10.74
N ALA A 441 -21.18 10.97 11.85
CA ALA A 441 -20.29 10.79 12.99
C ALA A 441 -19.03 9.98 12.62
N VAL A 442 -19.20 8.87 11.89
CA VAL A 442 -18.08 8.04 11.41
C VAL A 442 -17.18 8.81 10.44
N GLU A 443 -17.76 9.59 9.51
CA GLU A 443 -17.00 10.43 8.58
C GLU A 443 -16.16 11.48 9.32
N ASN A 444 -16.73 12.14 10.33
CA ASN A 444 -16.01 13.09 11.19
C ASN A 444 -14.84 12.44 11.96
N LEU A 445 -15.04 11.22 12.47
CA LEU A 445 -13.98 10.46 13.16
C LEU A 445 -12.81 10.14 12.23
N ARG A 446 -13.10 9.84 10.95
CA ARG A 446 -12.09 9.61 9.90
C ARG A 446 -11.36 10.90 9.51
N LEU A 447 -12.06 12.04 9.41
CA LEU A 447 -11.49 13.33 9.00
C LEU A 447 -10.53 13.94 10.03
N SER A 448 -10.89 13.95 11.32
CA SER A 448 -10.06 14.55 12.38
C SER A 448 -8.76 13.77 12.65
N SER A 449 -8.62 12.55 12.12
CA SER A 449 -7.39 11.75 12.23
C SER A 449 -6.27 12.18 11.29
N LYS A 450 -6.56 13.11 10.36
CA LYS A 450 -5.68 13.53 9.25
C LYS A 450 -4.84 14.77 9.56
N SER A 451 -5.16 15.52 10.62
CA SER A 451 -4.51 16.80 10.95
C SER A 451 -3.25 16.66 11.82
N ASP A 452 -3.08 15.56 12.56
CA ASP A 452 -2.07 15.46 13.62
C ASP A 452 -0.62 15.38 13.11
N GLU A 453 -0.36 14.92 11.87
CA GLU A 453 1.02 14.81 11.34
C GLU A 453 1.50 16.01 10.51
N ARG A 454 0.59 16.89 10.05
CA ARG A 454 0.95 17.98 9.12
C ARG A 454 1.36 19.29 9.80
N LEU A 455 1.12 19.44 11.10
CA LEU A 455 1.23 20.73 11.78
C LEU A 455 2.52 20.92 12.60
N GLN A 456 3.51 20.02 12.53
CA GLN A 456 4.79 20.25 13.23
C GLN A 456 5.70 21.29 12.55
N TYR A 457 5.29 21.88 11.42
CA TYR A 457 6.05 22.94 10.73
C TYR A 457 5.16 24.04 10.16
N SER A 458 4.35 24.69 11.01
CA SER A 458 3.89 26.06 10.72
C SER A 458 3.48 26.76 12.01
N SER A 459 4.34 27.65 12.49
CA SER A 459 4.05 28.58 13.58
C SER A 459 3.14 29.69 13.08
N THR A 460 1.83 29.49 13.17
CA THR A 460 0.83 30.56 13.12
C THR A 460 -0.34 30.22 14.03
N ASP A 461 -0.54 31.05 15.05
CA ASP A 461 -1.63 31.00 16.02
C ASP A 461 -3.00 31.21 15.34
N HIS A 462 -3.67 30.13 14.96
CA HIS A 462 -5.11 30.14 14.74
C HIS A 462 -5.77 29.11 15.66
N VAL A 463 -6.64 29.60 16.56
CA VAL A 463 -7.39 28.81 17.53
C VAL A 463 -8.42 27.95 16.80
N ILE A 464 -8.08 26.69 16.56
CA ILE A 464 -9.00 25.65 16.07
C ILE A 464 -9.84 25.18 17.28
N PRO A 465 -11.17 25.03 17.20
CA PRO A 465 -11.96 24.46 18.29
C PRO A 465 -11.42 23.07 18.67
N PRO A 466 -11.55 22.62 19.93
CA PRO A 466 -10.93 21.38 20.38
C PRO A 466 -11.56 20.17 19.67
N GLN A 467 -10.93 19.74 18.56
CA GLN A 467 -11.37 18.62 17.71
C GLN A 467 -11.59 17.33 18.52
N HIS A 468 -10.94 17.22 19.67
CA HIS A 468 -11.06 16.11 20.60
C HIS A 468 -12.47 15.96 21.21
N GLU A 469 -13.20 17.06 21.46
CA GLU A 469 -14.55 17.00 22.02
C GLU A 469 -15.56 16.49 20.99
N MET A 470 -15.50 16.98 19.75
CA MET A 470 -16.38 16.49 18.67
C MET A 470 -16.19 14.99 18.43
N ARG A 471 -14.94 14.49 18.52
CA ARG A 471 -14.64 13.05 18.42
C ARG A 471 -15.28 12.26 19.56
N ARG A 472 -15.21 12.76 20.80
CA ARG A 472 -15.85 12.13 21.96
C ARG A 472 -17.36 12.01 21.78
N HIS A 473 -18.02 13.06 21.28
CA HIS A 473 -19.47 13.06 21.02
C HIS A 473 -19.85 12.10 19.88
N ALA A 474 -19.08 12.09 18.79
CA ALA A 474 -19.31 11.18 17.67
C ALA A 474 -19.22 9.70 18.08
N VAL A 475 -18.24 9.35 18.92
CA VAL A 475 -18.13 7.99 19.46
C VAL A 475 -19.25 7.70 20.45
N ALA A 476 -19.60 8.65 21.34
CA ALA A 476 -20.70 8.49 22.27
C ALA A 476 -22.03 8.21 21.55
N LEU A 477 -22.31 8.87 20.43
CA LEU A 477 -23.47 8.60 19.58
C LEU A 477 -23.46 7.16 19.04
N CYS A 478 -22.30 6.68 18.58
CA CYS A 478 -22.18 5.30 18.09
C CYS A 478 -22.37 4.28 19.23
N GLU A 479 -21.82 4.55 20.41
CA GLU A 479 -22.00 3.71 21.61
C GLU A 479 -23.45 3.66 22.08
N THR A 480 -24.17 4.78 22.07
CA THR A 480 -25.58 4.83 22.52
C THR A 480 -26.49 4.04 21.59
N VAL A 481 -26.28 4.14 20.27
CA VAL A 481 -27.03 3.35 19.29
C VAL A 481 -26.83 1.85 19.50
N LEU A 482 -25.60 1.40 19.78
CA LEU A 482 -25.32 0.00 20.07
C LEU A 482 -25.88 -0.46 21.42
N LYS A 483 -25.79 0.36 22.47
CA LYS A 483 -26.38 0.05 23.79
C LYS A 483 -27.90 -0.04 23.71
N ALA A 484 -28.54 0.85 22.96
CA ALA A 484 -30.00 0.84 22.76
C ALA A 484 -30.47 -0.42 22.02
N ALA A 485 -29.66 -0.95 21.10
CA ALA A 485 -29.98 -2.16 20.35
C ALA A 485 -29.81 -3.45 21.18
N VAL A 486 -28.79 -3.51 22.03
CA VAL A 486 -28.53 -4.66 22.91
C VAL A 486 -29.56 -4.76 24.05
N GLY A 487 -30.18 -3.64 24.45
CA GLY A 487 -31.15 -3.59 25.55
C GLY A 487 -30.51 -3.85 26.92
N GLU A 488 -31.28 -3.63 28.00
CA GLU A 488 -30.87 -3.98 29.37
C GLU A 488 -31.18 -5.46 29.71
N GLU A 489 -31.06 -6.39 28.76
CA GLU A 489 -31.14 -7.81 29.11
C GLU A 489 -29.87 -8.21 29.84
N LYS A 490 -29.95 -8.21 31.17
CA LYS A 490 -28.93 -8.80 32.06
C LYS A 490 -28.94 -10.32 31.86
N GLU A 491 -28.38 -10.80 30.75
CA GLU A 491 -28.09 -12.22 30.52
C GLU A 491 -26.91 -12.69 31.40
N LYS A 492 -27.10 -12.69 32.72
CA LYS A 492 -26.22 -13.46 33.61
C LYS A 492 -26.51 -14.94 33.36
N GLY A 493 -25.69 -15.58 32.52
CA GLY A 493 -25.75 -17.03 32.26
C GLY A 493 -25.88 -17.46 30.79
N SER A 494 -25.81 -16.54 29.82
CA SER A 494 -25.87 -16.92 28.40
C SER A 494 -24.66 -17.75 27.95
N GLU A 495 -23.46 -17.48 28.47
CA GLU A 495 -22.26 -18.27 28.16
C GLU A 495 -22.41 -19.74 28.59
N GLU A 496 -22.93 -19.98 29.80
CA GLU A 496 -23.20 -21.32 30.33
C GLU A 496 -24.38 -22.01 29.62
N ARG A 497 -25.38 -21.23 29.16
CA ARG A 497 -26.50 -21.72 28.34
C ARG A 497 -26.04 -22.15 26.95
N ILE A 498 -25.17 -21.37 26.32
CA ILE A 498 -24.54 -21.66 25.02
C ILE A 498 -23.71 -22.93 25.14
N ARG A 499 -22.86 -22.99 26.18
CA ARG A 499 -21.99 -24.13 26.46
C ARG A 499 -22.77 -25.43 26.62
N ARG A 500 -23.77 -25.47 27.50
CA ARG A 500 -24.61 -26.66 27.71
C ARG A 500 -25.35 -27.12 26.45
N LYS A 501 -25.73 -26.19 25.56
CA LYS A 501 -26.39 -26.54 24.29
C LYS A 501 -25.41 -27.02 23.22
N LEU A 502 -24.21 -26.44 23.17
CA LEU A 502 -23.12 -26.91 22.31
C LEU A 502 -22.68 -28.32 22.69
N GLU A 503 -22.54 -28.60 24.00
CA GLU A 503 -22.23 -29.93 24.53
C GLU A 503 -23.35 -30.96 24.27
N ALA A 504 -24.61 -30.50 24.18
CA ALA A 504 -25.76 -31.36 23.89
C ALA A 504 -25.97 -31.67 22.39
N MET A 505 -25.29 -30.98 21.47
CA MET A 505 -25.48 -31.12 20.02
C MET A 505 -24.35 -31.92 19.36
N ASN A 506 -24.69 -32.82 18.43
CA ASN A 506 -23.69 -33.56 17.68
C ASN A 506 -22.86 -32.63 16.75
N PRO A 507 -21.53 -32.81 16.65
CA PRO A 507 -20.63 -31.98 15.83
C PRO A 507 -20.87 -32.10 14.30
N VAL A 508 -21.65 -33.08 13.87
CA VAL A 508 -22.08 -33.23 12.47
C VAL A 508 -23.29 -32.33 12.17
N SER A 509 -24.26 -32.28 13.08
CA SER A 509 -25.45 -31.41 12.96
C SER A 509 -25.09 -29.92 13.05
N LEU A 510 -24.11 -29.59 13.91
CA LEU A 510 -23.56 -28.24 14.02
C LEU A 510 -22.96 -27.76 12.69
N ARG A 511 -22.24 -28.61 11.94
CA ARG A 511 -21.65 -28.24 10.64
C ARG A 511 -22.67 -27.93 9.54
N SER A 512 -23.89 -28.48 9.64
CA SER A 512 -24.98 -28.23 8.68
C SER A 512 -25.91 -27.07 9.06
N ALA A 513 -25.70 -26.44 10.22
CA ALA A 513 -26.59 -25.37 10.68
C ALA A 513 -26.49 -24.12 9.78
N SER A 514 -27.65 -23.56 9.44
CA SER A 514 -27.75 -22.37 8.60
C SER A 514 -27.34 -21.12 9.38
N ILE A 515 -26.59 -20.23 8.73
CA ILE A 515 -26.17 -18.97 9.32
C ILE A 515 -27.31 -17.96 9.15
N TYR A 516 -27.80 -17.41 10.27
CA TYR A 516 -28.83 -16.38 10.26
C TYR A 516 -28.26 -15.03 9.81
N ARG A 517 -28.97 -14.34 8.91
CA ARG A 517 -28.70 -12.96 8.49
C ARG A 517 -30.02 -12.20 8.45
N SER A 518 -30.05 -11.01 9.05
CA SER A 518 -31.26 -10.18 9.12
C SER A 518 -31.75 -9.74 7.73
N SER A 519 -33.07 -9.61 7.56
CA SER A 519 -33.68 -9.15 6.30
C SER A 519 -33.66 -7.63 6.12
N ASN A 520 -33.42 -6.86 7.19
CA ASN A 520 -33.36 -5.39 7.16
C ASN A 520 -31.93 -4.88 6.92
N GLU A 521 -31.61 -4.59 5.66
CA GLU A 521 -30.25 -4.20 5.26
C GLU A 521 -29.85 -2.80 5.74
N THR A 522 -30.79 -1.84 5.86
CA THR A 522 -30.47 -0.47 6.32
C THR A 522 -30.15 -0.41 7.81
N ALA A 523 -30.93 -1.10 8.65
CA ALA A 523 -30.63 -1.22 10.07
C ALA A 523 -29.26 -1.86 10.28
N ARG A 524 -28.96 -2.93 9.53
CA ARG A 524 -27.65 -3.61 9.56
C ARG A 524 -26.51 -2.67 9.16
N ARG A 525 -26.66 -1.87 8.09
CA ARG A 525 -25.66 -0.85 7.70
C ARG A 525 -25.43 0.18 8.80
N MET A 526 -26.49 0.64 9.48
CA MET A 526 -26.37 1.57 10.60
C MET A 526 -25.54 0.97 11.74
N TYR A 527 -25.79 -0.28 12.13
CA TYR A 527 -25.02 -0.95 13.18
C TYR A 527 -23.57 -1.24 12.78
N VAL A 528 -23.35 -1.61 11.52
CA VAL A 528 -22.00 -1.74 10.94
C VAL A 528 -21.25 -0.42 11.05
N HIS A 529 -21.87 0.70 10.67
CA HIS A 529 -21.27 2.03 10.83
C HIS A 529 -21.04 2.40 12.29
N ALA A 530 -21.98 2.13 13.19
CA ALA A 530 -21.83 2.42 14.61
C ALA A 530 -20.64 1.64 15.23
N LEU A 531 -20.53 0.34 14.98
CA LEU A 531 -19.41 -0.46 15.50
C LEU A 531 -18.08 -0.06 14.86
N THR A 532 -18.08 0.31 13.57
CA THR A 532 -16.92 0.90 12.89
C THR A 532 -16.49 2.21 13.58
N GLY A 533 -17.44 3.07 13.95
CA GLY A 533 -17.17 4.33 14.67
C GLY A 533 -16.58 4.11 16.06
N VAL A 534 -17.10 3.13 16.82
CA VAL A 534 -16.54 2.72 18.12
C VAL A 534 -15.12 2.16 17.95
N ALA A 535 -14.88 1.37 16.90
CA ALA A 535 -13.56 0.83 16.62
C ALA A 535 -12.52 1.91 16.29
N ILE A 536 -12.90 2.96 15.54
CA ILE A 536 -12.05 4.13 15.26
C ILE A 536 -11.79 4.93 16.56
N GLY A 537 -12.80 5.02 17.43
CA GLY A 537 -12.75 5.80 18.66
C GLY A 537 -12.17 5.08 19.89
N LYS A 538 -11.70 3.84 19.75
CA LYS A 538 -11.30 3.00 20.90
C LYS A 538 -10.11 3.59 21.69
N ASP A 539 -9.21 4.29 21.02
CA ASP A 539 -7.95 4.77 21.60
C ASP A 539 -8.09 6.13 22.31
N ILE A 540 -9.30 6.71 22.31
CA ILE A 540 -9.53 8.00 22.97
C ILE A 540 -9.38 7.88 24.49
N ASP A 541 -9.97 6.84 25.09
CA ASP A 541 -9.89 6.59 26.55
C ASP A 541 -10.00 5.07 26.84
N ALA A 542 -9.36 4.60 27.92
CA ALA A 542 -9.34 3.17 28.28
C ALA A 542 -10.74 2.55 28.50
N ALA A 543 -11.74 3.36 28.88
CA ALA A 543 -13.12 2.91 29.02
C ALA A 543 -13.74 2.50 27.67
N ARG A 544 -13.41 3.19 26.58
CA ARG A 544 -13.92 2.89 25.24
C ARG A 544 -13.29 1.64 24.65
N LEU A 545 -12.01 1.39 24.91
CA LEU A 545 -11.37 0.12 24.56
C LEU A 545 -12.02 -1.07 25.29
N LYS A 546 -12.34 -0.91 26.58
CA LYS A 546 -13.09 -1.91 27.35
C LYS A 546 -14.48 -2.14 26.78
N PHE A 547 -15.19 -1.06 26.41
CA PHE A 547 -16.49 -1.15 25.76
C PHE A 547 -16.41 -1.86 24.41
N PHE A 548 -15.46 -1.49 23.55
CA PHE A 548 -15.21 -2.16 22.25
C PHE A 548 -14.99 -3.66 22.43
N THR A 549 -14.14 -4.05 23.39
CA THR A 549 -13.89 -5.47 23.68
C THR A 549 -15.16 -6.17 24.17
N ALA A 550 -15.92 -5.53 25.07
CA ALA A 550 -17.16 -6.08 25.61
C ALA A 550 -18.26 -6.26 24.56
N ILE A 551 -18.46 -5.26 23.69
CA ILE A 551 -19.50 -5.31 22.65
C ILE A 551 -19.16 -6.35 21.58
N VAL A 552 -17.89 -6.46 21.17
CA VAL A 552 -17.46 -7.52 20.23
C VAL A 552 -17.72 -8.89 20.83
N ARG A 553 -17.37 -9.10 22.12
CA ARG A 553 -17.65 -10.38 22.82
C ARG A 553 -19.14 -10.68 22.88
N HIS A 554 -19.96 -9.70 23.25
CA HIS A 554 -21.41 -9.87 23.33
C HIS A 554 -22.01 -10.25 21.97
N MET A 555 -21.67 -9.52 20.91
CA MET A 555 -22.14 -9.82 19.55
C MET A 555 -21.66 -11.19 19.04
N THR A 556 -20.46 -11.63 19.44
CA THR A 556 -20.00 -12.99 19.10
C THR A 556 -20.79 -14.08 19.83
N MET A 557 -21.15 -13.87 21.10
CA MET A 557 -22.01 -14.80 21.83
C MET A 557 -23.42 -14.81 21.25
N GLN A 558 -23.94 -13.66 20.85
CA GLN A 558 -25.21 -13.55 20.15
C GLN A 558 -25.18 -14.29 18.80
N ALA A 559 -24.10 -14.15 18.02
CA ALA A 559 -23.93 -14.88 16.77
C ALA A 559 -23.93 -16.41 16.96
N LEU A 560 -23.35 -16.90 18.06
CA LEU A 560 -23.38 -18.32 18.42
C LEU A 560 -24.78 -18.75 18.86
N LEU A 561 -25.49 -17.93 19.64
CA LEU A 561 -26.88 -18.18 20.04
C LEU A 561 -27.82 -18.27 18.84
N GLU A 562 -27.75 -17.32 17.90
CA GLU A 562 -28.58 -17.27 16.68
C GLU A 562 -28.35 -18.49 15.77
N GLN A 563 -27.16 -19.11 15.84
CA GLN A 563 -26.86 -20.35 15.11
C GLN A 563 -27.49 -21.59 15.75
N LEU A 564 -27.66 -21.57 17.07
CA LEU A 564 -28.28 -22.66 17.83
C LEU A 564 -29.81 -22.52 17.89
N GLU A 565 -30.29 -21.28 17.96
CA GLU A 565 -31.70 -20.89 18.04
C GLU A 565 -31.96 -19.72 17.08
N PRO A 566 -32.41 -19.99 15.83
CA PRO A 566 -32.78 -18.91 14.93
C PRO A 566 -33.97 -18.13 15.51
N PRO A 567 -33.96 -16.79 15.44
CA PRO A 567 -35.03 -15.98 16.02
C PRO A 567 -36.39 -16.26 15.34
N SER A 568 -37.47 -16.20 16.11
CA SER A 568 -38.84 -16.43 15.63
C SER A 568 -39.31 -15.37 14.63
N ASP A 569 -38.83 -14.12 14.78
CA ASP A 569 -39.10 -13.01 13.87
C ASP A 569 -37.83 -12.64 13.07
N PRO A 570 -37.81 -12.86 11.74
CA PRO A 570 -36.66 -12.53 10.88
C PRO A 570 -36.44 -11.02 10.70
N SER A 571 -37.37 -10.19 11.19
CA SER A 571 -37.28 -8.73 11.24
C SER A 571 -36.57 -8.19 12.49
N SER A 572 -36.03 -9.06 13.36
CA SER A 572 -35.16 -8.63 14.45
C SER A 572 -33.98 -7.81 13.90
N CYS A 573 -33.75 -6.65 14.50
CA CYS A 573 -32.97 -5.58 13.88
C CYS A 573 -31.46 -5.79 13.90
N MET A 574 -30.94 -6.61 14.81
CA MET A 574 -29.50 -6.78 15.03
C MET A 574 -29.09 -8.25 14.94
N ASP A 575 -28.29 -8.61 13.93
CA ASP A 575 -27.71 -9.94 13.75
C ASP A 575 -26.25 -9.99 14.21
N GLY A 576 -25.83 -11.11 14.81
CA GLY A 576 -24.45 -11.30 15.28
C GLY A 576 -23.38 -11.31 14.16
N LEU A 577 -23.78 -11.49 12.89
CA LEU A 577 -22.88 -11.43 11.73
C LEU A 577 -22.33 -10.03 11.43
N ILE A 578 -22.90 -8.97 12.01
CA ILE A 578 -22.38 -7.60 11.90
C ILE A 578 -20.89 -7.54 12.27
N VAL A 579 -20.45 -8.36 13.23
CA VAL A 579 -19.05 -8.48 13.65
C VAL A 579 -18.15 -8.89 12.48
N VAL A 580 -18.57 -9.85 11.65
CA VAL A 580 -17.77 -10.32 10.50
C VAL A 580 -17.69 -9.25 9.42
N ASP A 581 -18.79 -8.54 9.15
CA ASP A 581 -18.81 -7.44 8.18
C ASP A 581 -17.95 -6.26 8.61
N VAL A 582 -18.01 -5.88 9.88
CA VAL A 582 -17.18 -4.81 10.43
C VAL A 582 -15.71 -5.22 10.42
N MET A 583 -15.40 -6.48 10.78
CA MET A 583 -14.04 -7.02 10.67
C MET A 583 -13.53 -6.95 9.23
N LYS A 584 -14.36 -7.31 8.22
CA LYS A 584 -14.00 -7.14 6.81
C LYS A 584 -13.68 -5.69 6.49
N ILE A 585 -14.59 -4.76 6.81
CA ILE A 585 -14.39 -3.33 6.56
C ILE A 585 -13.08 -2.85 7.18
N MET A 586 -12.80 -3.26 8.41
CA MET A 586 -11.58 -2.89 9.13
C MET A 586 -10.29 -3.44 8.50
N LEU A 587 -10.31 -4.69 8.03
CA LEU A 587 -9.19 -5.30 7.33
C LEU A 587 -8.97 -4.73 5.93
N THR A 588 -10.03 -4.25 5.28
CA THR A 588 -9.99 -3.65 3.93
C THR A 588 -9.80 -2.13 3.93
N ASP A 589 -9.70 -1.49 5.09
CA ASP A 589 -9.62 -0.02 5.15
C ASP A 589 -8.20 0.47 4.84
N PRO A 590 -8.06 1.43 3.92
CA PRO A 590 -6.76 1.93 3.52
C PRO A 590 -6.24 3.11 4.36
N GLY A 591 -7.03 3.63 5.29
CA GLY A 591 -6.75 4.91 5.94
C GLY A 591 -5.54 4.86 6.86
N LYS A 592 -5.45 3.84 7.73
CA LYS A 592 -4.37 3.67 8.72
C LYS A 592 -4.05 2.20 8.95
N LEU A 593 -2.76 1.87 9.01
CA LEU A 593 -2.27 0.54 9.40
C LEU A 593 -2.85 0.10 10.78
N GLU A 594 -3.02 1.07 11.69
CA GLU A 594 -3.63 0.89 13.01
C GLU A 594 -5.07 0.36 12.96
N PHE A 595 -5.84 0.73 11.94
CA PHE A 595 -7.22 0.27 11.80
C PHE A 595 -7.28 -1.20 11.36
N GLY A 596 -6.38 -1.60 10.45
CA GLY A 596 -6.15 -3.01 10.12
C GLY A 596 -5.69 -3.82 11.34
N HIS A 597 -4.77 -3.29 12.17
CA HIS A 597 -4.39 -3.92 13.43
C HIS A 597 -5.55 -4.06 14.42
N THR A 598 -6.49 -3.11 14.40
CA THR A 598 -7.72 -3.21 15.21
C THR A 598 -8.63 -4.31 14.67
N GLY A 599 -8.71 -4.48 13.35
CA GLY A 599 -9.42 -5.60 12.72
C GLY A 599 -8.80 -6.95 13.12
N MET A 600 -7.47 -7.02 13.15
CA MET A 600 -6.76 -8.20 13.66
C MET A 600 -7.05 -8.45 15.14
N ALA A 601 -7.04 -7.42 15.99
CA ALA A 601 -7.41 -7.54 17.40
C ALA A 601 -8.85 -8.03 17.58
N MET A 602 -9.79 -7.54 16.75
CA MET A 602 -11.17 -8.00 16.71
C MET A 602 -11.25 -9.48 16.33
N LEU A 603 -10.52 -9.92 15.30
CA LEU A 603 -10.40 -11.34 14.94
C LEU A 603 -9.90 -12.19 16.13
N ARG A 604 -8.90 -11.72 16.88
CA ARG A 604 -8.41 -12.42 18.08
C ARG A 604 -9.49 -12.55 19.15
N ILE A 605 -10.19 -11.46 19.45
CA ILE A 605 -11.26 -11.43 20.46
C ILE A 605 -12.38 -12.40 20.06
N VAL A 606 -12.78 -12.41 18.79
CA VAL A 606 -13.81 -13.33 18.26
C VAL A 606 -13.40 -14.78 18.45
N CYS A 607 -12.16 -15.13 18.09
CA CYS A 607 -11.63 -16.48 18.25
C CYS A 607 -11.54 -16.90 19.72
N GLU A 608 -11.07 -16.01 20.60
CA GLU A 608 -10.98 -16.24 22.05
C GLU A 608 -12.38 -16.51 22.65
N SER A 609 -13.38 -15.71 22.28
CA SER A 609 -14.77 -15.89 22.73
C SER A 609 -15.36 -17.22 22.25
N CYS A 610 -15.17 -17.57 20.98
CA CYS A 610 -15.66 -18.83 20.43
C CYS A 610 -14.99 -20.04 21.11
N CYS A 611 -13.69 -19.94 21.41
CA CYS A 611 -12.94 -20.99 22.10
C CYS A 611 -13.48 -21.19 23.53
N LYS A 612 -13.69 -20.11 24.28
CA LYS A 612 -14.28 -20.16 25.63
C LYS A 612 -15.70 -20.73 25.65
N ALA A 613 -16.53 -20.33 24.68
CA ALA A 613 -17.90 -20.82 24.56
C ALA A 613 -17.98 -22.31 24.17
N ALA A 614 -17.08 -22.77 23.29
CA ALA A 614 -17.06 -24.15 22.82
C ALA A 614 -16.55 -25.14 23.88
N GLY A 615 -15.62 -24.73 24.75
CA GLY A 615 -15.04 -25.57 25.80
C GLY A 615 -14.06 -26.63 25.29
N ASP A 616 -14.34 -27.24 24.13
CA ASP A 616 -13.61 -28.35 23.52
C ASP A 616 -13.18 -28.06 22.07
N LEU A 617 -12.09 -28.70 21.65
CA LEU A 617 -11.47 -28.50 20.33
C LEU A 617 -12.37 -28.97 19.16
N VAL A 618 -13.03 -30.11 19.33
CA VAL A 618 -13.88 -30.72 18.30
C VAL A 618 -15.09 -29.84 18.02
N THR A 619 -15.71 -29.33 19.08
CA THR A 619 -16.87 -28.43 19.02
C THR A 619 -16.48 -27.10 18.40
N PHE A 620 -15.34 -26.52 18.80
CA PHE A 620 -14.81 -25.29 18.19
C PHE A 620 -14.59 -25.45 16.68
N CYS A 621 -13.96 -26.54 16.26
CA CYS A 621 -13.71 -26.83 14.85
C CYS A 621 -15.00 -27.13 14.06
N ALA A 622 -16.11 -27.43 14.72
CA ALA A 622 -17.40 -27.70 14.10
C ALA A 622 -18.29 -26.45 13.95
N LEU A 623 -17.92 -25.32 14.56
CA LEU A 623 -18.74 -24.09 14.55
C LEU A 623 -18.92 -23.51 13.13
N PRO A 624 -20.16 -23.29 12.65
CA PRO A 624 -20.44 -22.64 11.36
C PRO A 624 -19.85 -21.24 11.25
N LEU A 625 -19.88 -20.47 12.35
CA LEU A 625 -19.30 -19.13 12.39
C LEU A 625 -17.85 -19.12 11.91
N MET A 626 -17.07 -20.11 12.34
CA MET A 626 -15.64 -20.16 12.06
C MET A 626 -15.34 -20.59 10.62
N HIS A 627 -16.12 -21.53 10.07
CA HIS A 627 -16.04 -21.89 8.64
C HIS A 627 -16.46 -20.72 7.75
N HIS A 628 -17.49 -19.97 8.16
CA HIS A 628 -17.92 -18.76 7.47
C HIS A 628 -16.83 -17.70 7.49
N MET A 629 -16.24 -17.41 8.66
CA MET A 629 -15.12 -16.48 8.79
C MET A 629 -13.94 -16.86 7.89
N MET A 630 -13.54 -18.13 7.85
CA MET A 630 -12.45 -18.57 6.97
C MET A 630 -12.76 -18.36 5.48
N ARG A 631 -13.97 -18.68 5.00
CA ARG A 631 -14.37 -18.40 3.61
C ARG A 631 -14.39 -16.90 3.33
N GLN A 632 -15.02 -16.14 4.22
CA GLN A 632 -15.15 -14.70 4.11
C GLN A 632 -13.80 -13.97 4.08
N LEU A 633 -12.81 -14.43 4.85
CA LEU A 633 -11.44 -13.91 4.84
C LEU A 633 -10.65 -14.37 3.60
N SER A 634 -10.88 -15.60 3.13
CA SER A 634 -10.28 -16.09 1.87
C SER A 634 -10.80 -15.33 0.66
N GLU A 635 -12.10 -14.99 0.62
CA GLU A 635 -12.73 -14.17 -0.42
C GLU A 635 -12.10 -12.78 -0.54
N LEU A 636 -11.58 -12.20 0.55
CA LEU A 636 -10.90 -10.89 0.51
C LEU A 636 -9.65 -10.91 -0.37
N CYS A 637 -8.95 -12.04 -0.43
CA CYS A 637 -7.77 -12.25 -1.28
C CYS A 637 -8.09 -12.27 -2.78
N PHE A 638 -9.34 -12.58 -3.16
CA PHE A 638 -9.80 -12.59 -4.56
C PHE A 638 -10.43 -11.25 -4.99
N SER A 639 -10.50 -10.27 -4.09
CA SER A 639 -10.98 -8.93 -4.41
C SER A 639 -10.04 -8.24 -5.41
N SER A 640 -10.57 -7.37 -6.28
CA SER A 640 -9.74 -6.56 -7.18
C SER A 640 -8.92 -5.50 -6.44
N SER A 641 -9.27 -5.15 -5.20
CA SER A 641 -8.59 -4.11 -4.43
C SER A 641 -7.35 -4.65 -3.71
N SER A 642 -6.19 -4.04 -3.96
CA SER A 642 -4.90 -4.37 -3.32
C SER A 642 -4.98 -4.41 -1.79
N VAL A 643 -5.65 -3.44 -1.17
CA VAL A 643 -5.80 -3.33 0.29
C VAL A 643 -6.65 -4.47 0.86
N SER A 644 -7.65 -4.93 0.11
CA SER A 644 -8.43 -6.11 0.52
C SER A 644 -7.58 -7.38 0.52
N LYS A 645 -6.73 -7.55 -0.51
CA LYS A 645 -5.80 -8.68 -0.59
C LYS A 645 -4.81 -8.68 0.58
N ILE A 646 -4.26 -7.52 0.92
CA ILE A 646 -3.33 -7.35 2.06
C ILE A 646 -3.99 -7.73 3.38
N GLY A 647 -5.19 -7.20 3.65
CA GLY A 647 -5.95 -7.52 4.87
C GLY A 647 -6.33 -9.00 4.96
N GLY A 648 -6.73 -9.59 3.84
CA GLY A 648 -7.01 -11.03 3.73
C GLY A 648 -5.78 -11.88 4.03
N ALA A 649 -4.64 -11.60 3.38
CA ALA A 649 -3.40 -12.35 3.61
C ALA A 649 -2.88 -12.23 5.05
N ALA A 650 -2.96 -11.04 5.66
CA ALA A 650 -2.60 -10.85 7.06
C ALA A 650 -3.51 -11.64 8.01
N ALA A 651 -4.83 -11.65 7.74
CA ALA A 651 -5.78 -12.43 8.53
C ALA A 651 -5.54 -13.94 8.36
N LEU A 652 -5.37 -14.43 7.13
CA LEU A 652 -5.06 -15.84 6.86
C LEU A 652 -3.73 -16.26 7.50
N ALA A 653 -2.70 -15.41 7.45
CA ALA A 653 -1.42 -15.70 8.10
C ALA A 653 -1.58 -15.89 9.62
N TYR A 654 -2.37 -15.05 10.29
CA TYR A 654 -2.70 -15.24 11.70
C TYR A 654 -3.48 -16.54 11.96
N LEU A 655 -4.47 -16.86 11.12
CA LEU A 655 -5.22 -18.12 11.25
C LEU A 655 -4.30 -19.33 11.12
N VAL A 656 -3.36 -19.31 10.18
CA VAL A 656 -2.36 -20.38 10.02
C VAL A 656 -1.51 -20.58 11.28
N GLU A 657 -1.20 -19.51 12.02
CA GLU A 657 -0.39 -19.56 13.24
C GLU A 657 -1.18 -20.08 14.45
N GLU A 658 -2.43 -19.63 14.59
CA GLU A 658 -3.23 -19.85 15.80
C GLU A 658 -4.20 -21.03 15.72
N PHE A 659 -4.64 -21.45 14.52
CA PHE A 659 -5.76 -22.40 14.42
C PHE A 659 -5.34 -23.86 14.54
N PRO A 660 -6.25 -24.73 15.01
CA PRO A 660 -6.03 -26.16 15.05
C PRO A 660 -5.78 -26.76 13.67
N ARG A 661 -4.89 -27.75 13.61
CA ARG A 661 -4.54 -28.48 12.39
C ARG A 661 -5.78 -29.08 11.71
N VAL A 662 -6.76 -29.58 12.45
CA VAL A 662 -7.97 -30.22 11.87
C VAL A 662 -8.77 -29.24 11.02
N MET A 663 -8.98 -28.02 11.50
CA MET A 663 -9.73 -26.98 10.81
C MET A 663 -8.98 -26.46 9.58
N LEU A 664 -7.67 -26.28 9.70
CA LEU A 664 -6.80 -25.89 8.57
C LEU A 664 -6.78 -26.94 7.45
N ARG A 665 -7.02 -28.24 7.74
CA ARG A 665 -7.10 -29.28 6.69
C ARG A 665 -8.32 -29.09 5.80
N GLN A 666 -9.48 -28.80 6.40
CA GLN A 666 -10.75 -28.68 5.67
C GLN A 666 -10.77 -27.49 4.69
N HIS A 667 -9.97 -26.46 4.95
CA HIS A 667 -9.90 -25.25 4.14
C HIS A 667 -8.54 -25.05 3.43
N LEU A 668 -7.68 -26.07 3.43
CA LEU A 668 -6.30 -25.96 2.95
C LEU A 668 -6.22 -25.42 1.52
N GLU A 669 -6.97 -26.03 0.59
CA GLU A 669 -7.01 -25.66 -0.82
C GLU A 669 -7.47 -24.20 -1.01
N GLY A 670 -8.49 -23.77 -0.27
CA GLY A 670 -9.00 -22.40 -0.31
C GLY A 670 -7.98 -21.39 0.24
N ILE A 671 -7.31 -21.72 1.34
CA ILE A 671 -6.28 -20.85 1.96
C ILE A 671 -5.07 -20.73 1.03
N LEU A 672 -4.56 -21.83 0.48
CA LEU A 672 -3.41 -21.82 -0.42
C LEU A 672 -3.71 -21.01 -1.69
N ARG A 673 -4.87 -21.23 -2.33
CA ARG A 673 -5.29 -20.44 -3.49
C ARG A 673 -5.43 -18.96 -3.16
N ALA A 674 -6.00 -18.60 -2.02
CA ALA A 674 -6.13 -17.22 -1.59
C ALA A 674 -4.77 -16.54 -1.35
N LEU A 675 -3.84 -17.21 -0.68
CA LEU A 675 -2.49 -16.69 -0.43
C LEU A 675 -1.70 -16.52 -1.74
N VAL A 676 -1.81 -17.47 -2.67
CA VAL A 676 -1.16 -17.39 -3.98
C VAL A 676 -1.80 -16.33 -4.88
N GLU A 677 -3.13 -16.21 -4.91
CA GLU A 677 -3.82 -15.11 -5.61
C GLU A 677 -3.38 -13.76 -5.06
N THR A 678 -3.15 -13.65 -3.75
CA THR A 678 -2.61 -12.42 -3.18
C THR A 678 -1.19 -12.14 -3.67
N MET A 679 -0.34 -13.15 -3.79
CA MET A 679 1.03 -12.98 -4.31
C MET A 679 1.01 -12.55 -5.79
N VAL A 680 0.26 -13.24 -6.65
CA VAL A 680 0.14 -12.92 -8.08
C VAL A 680 -0.52 -11.56 -8.28
N GLY A 681 -1.61 -11.34 -7.56
CA GLY A 681 -2.41 -10.14 -7.63
C GLY A 681 -1.71 -8.87 -7.12
N LEU A 682 -0.71 -9.00 -6.25
CA LEU A 682 0.10 -7.89 -5.74
C LEU A 682 1.49 -7.79 -6.40
N ALA A 683 1.88 -8.69 -7.30
CA ALA A 683 3.24 -8.76 -7.85
C ALA A 683 3.70 -7.44 -8.50
N ASN A 684 2.76 -6.71 -9.12
CA ASN A 684 3.02 -5.42 -9.75
C ASN A 684 2.43 -4.24 -8.96
N GLU A 685 1.86 -4.47 -7.78
CA GLU A 685 1.21 -3.45 -6.94
C GLU A 685 2.02 -3.23 -5.66
N VAL A 686 1.81 -2.12 -4.94
CA VAL A 686 2.51 -1.95 -3.65
C VAL A 686 1.95 -2.93 -2.65
N SER A 687 2.80 -3.90 -2.30
CA SER A 687 2.40 -5.03 -1.47
C SER A 687 2.45 -4.76 0.03
N TRP A 688 3.15 -3.72 0.48
CA TRP A 688 3.41 -3.44 1.91
C TRP A 688 4.04 -4.64 2.66
N GLY A 689 4.77 -5.50 1.94
CA GLY A 689 5.30 -6.75 2.47
C GLY A 689 4.28 -7.89 2.60
N ALA A 690 3.05 -7.74 2.08
CA ALA A 690 2.04 -8.78 2.11
C ALA A 690 2.43 -10.04 1.30
N ILE A 691 3.22 -9.88 0.24
CA ILE A 691 3.77 -11.01 -0.52
C ILE A 691 4.66 -11.86 0.39
N ASP A 692 5.53 -11.24 1.19
CA ASP A 692 6.38 -11.95 2.16
C ASP A 692 5.56 -12.58 3.29
N VAL A 693 4.51 -11.90 3.75
CA VAL A 693 3.58 -12.44 4.77
C VAL A 693 2.86 -13.69 4.23
N ALA A 694 2.36 -13.64 3.00
CA ALA A 694 1.69 -14.75 2.33
C ALA A 694 2.65 -15.93 2.10
N ALA A 695 3.84 -15.67 1.55
CA ALA A 695 4.88 -16.68 1.36
C ALA A 695 5.31 -17.30 2.69
N GLY A 696 5.48 -16.49 3.73
CA GLY A 696 5.79 -16.95 5.08
C GLY A 696 4.68 -17.83 5.66
N ALA A 697 3.41 -17.49 5.42
CA ALA A 697 2.27 -18.29 5.85
C ALA A 697 2.20 -19.64 5.11
N ILE A 698 2.47 -19.67 3.81
CA ILE A 698 2.59 -20.92 3.04
C ILE A 698 3.73 -21.79 3.59
N HIS A 699 4.92 -21.22 3.80
CA HIS A 699 6.05 -21.93 4.39
C HIS A 699 5.71 -22.49 5.77
N ARG A 700 5.02 -21.71 6.62
CA ARG A 700 4.56 -22.14 7.94
C ARG A 700 3.53 -23.27 7.87
N LEU A 701 2.59 -23.22 6.92
CA LEU A 701 1.67 -24.33 6.65
C LEU A 701 2.43 -25.60 6.26
N MET A 702 3.46 -25.48 5.43
CA MET A 702 4.28 -26.62 5.03
C MET A 702 5.04 -27.21 6.23
N VAL A 703 5.76 -26.39 7.01
CA VAL A 703 6.49 -26.85 8.19
C VAL A 703 5.56 -27.51 9.21
N ALA A 704 4.41 -26.91 9.50
CA ALA A 704 3.45 -27.44 10.46
C ALA A 704 2.87 -28.82 10.06
N ARG A 705 2.92 -29.16 8.77
CA ARG A 705 2.41 -30.42 8.22
C ARG A 705 3.50 -31.48 8.10
N PHE A 706 4.67 -31.13 7.58
CA PHE A 706 5.72 -32.12 7.25
C PHE A 706 6.69 -32.41 8.40
N VAL A 707 6.90 -31.48 9.34
CA VAL A 707 7.95 -31.65 10.39
C VAL A 707 7.41 -32.19 11.71
N GLY A 708 6.10 -32.09 11.97
CA GLY A 708 5.47 -32.60 13.20
C GLY A 708 5.91 -31.94 14.52
N ARG A 709 7.06 -31.24 14.58
CA ARG A 709 7.66 -30.70 15.81
C ARG A 709 6.96 -29.46 16.38
N ASP A 710 7.10 -29.32 17.70
CA ASP A 710 6.59 -28.24 18.55
C ASP A 710 6.85 -26.86 17.96
N TRP A 711 5.77 -26.30 17.45
CA TRP A 711 5.68 -24.91 17.05
C TRP A 711 5.75 -24.02 18.30
N LYS A 712 6.85 -23.29 18.48
CA LYS A 712 7.04 -22.34 19.57
C LYS A 712 6.35 -21.00 19.25
N SER A 713 5.06 -20.90 19.53
CA SER A 713 4.41 -19.64 19.90
C SER A 713 3.41 -19.93 21.02
N GLU A 714 3.69 -19.43 22.23
CA GLU A 714 2.81 -19.54 23.38
C GLU A 714 1.67 -18.53 23.24
N THR A 715 0.48 -18.99 22.83
CA THR A 715 -0.73 -18.17 22.78
C THR A 715 -1.89 -18.83 23.51
N SER A 716 -2.84 -18.01 23.99
CA SER A 716 -3.93 -18.45 24.89
C SER A 716 -4.85 -19.53 24.32
N ILE A 717 -5.00 -19.62 22.98
CA ILE A 717 -5.80 -20.67 22.32
C ILE A 717 -5.10 -22.03 22.45
N ARG A 718 -3.76 -22.05 22.54
CA ARG A 718 -2.97 -23.27 22.74
C ARG A 718 -2.83 -23.74 24.18
N VAL A 719 -3.10 -22.90 25.17
CA VAL A 719 -3.05 -23.32 26.58
C VAL A 719 -4.16 -24.34 26.90
N MET A 720 -5.32 -24.27 26.20
CA MET A 720 -6.33 -25.35 26.23
C MET A 720 -5.90 -26.62 25.48
N LEU A 721 -4.92 -26.53 24.58
CA LEU A 721 -4.44 -27.62 23.72
C LEU A 721 -3.36 -28.49 24.39
N ALA A 722 -2.85 -28.10 25.56
CA ALA A 722 -1.75 -28.81 26.22
C ALA A 722 -2.19 -30.01 27.07
N ALA A 723 -3.49 -30.31 27.18
CA ALA A 723 -3.97 -31.18 28.23
C ALA A 723 -4.23 -32.64 27.88
N ASN A 724 -4.46 -33.10 26.62
CA ASN A 724 -4.69 -34.56 26.44
C ASN A 724 -4.59 -35.27 25.06
N ASP A 725 -4.44 -34.66 23.88
CA ASP A 725 -4.52 -35.43 22.61
C ASP A 725 -3.26 -35.32 21.73
N LEU A 726 -2.15 -35.88 22.21
CA LEU A 726 -0.87 -35.93 21.49
C LEU A 726 -0.66 -37.20 20.66
N GLU A 727 -1.61 -38.15 20.60
CA GLU A 727 -1.33 -39.48 20.02
C GLU A 727 -2.16 -39.98 18.83
N ASP A 728 -3.33 -39.43 18.46
CA ASP A 728 -4.13 -40.07 17.40
C ASP A 728 -4.66 -39.12 16.30
N LEU A 729 -3.93 -39.07 15.18
CA LEU A 729 -4.43 -38.93 13.80
C LEU A 729 -3.23 -39.07 12.86
N TRP A 730 -2.83 -40.32 12.66
CA TRP A 730 -1.77 -40.74 11.75
C TRP A 730 -1.97 -40.03 10.39
N PHE A 731 -0.88 -39.53 9.81
CA PHE A 731 -0.88 -39.05 8.42
C PHE A 731 -1.26 -40.25 7.55
N ASP A 732 -2.47 -40.24 7.00
CA ASP A 732 -2.83 -41.18 5.94
C ASP A 732 -1.91 -40.86 4.74
N GLU A 733 -1.22 -41.86 4.21
CA GLU A 733 -0.32 -41.70 3.05
C GLU A 733 -1.08 -41.07 1.87
N ALA A 734 -2.37 -41.40 1.74
CA ALA A 734 -3.28 -40.79 0.79
C ALA A 734 -3.53 -39.28 1.02
N GLU A 735 -3.52 -38.81 2.27
CA GLU A 735 -3.67 -37.39 2.60
C GLU A 735 -2.37 -36.62 2.31
N GLY A 736 -1.21 -37.24 2.58
CA GLY A 736 0.10 -36.70 2.18
C GLY A 736 0.21 -36.49 0.66
N ILE A 737 -0.24 -37.46 -0.13
CA ILE A 737 -0.28 -37.37 -1.60
C ILE A 737 -1.21 -36.23 -2.06
N ARG A 738 -2.42 -36.11 -1.50
CA ARG A 738 -3.36 -35.02 -1.84
C ARG A 738 -2.75 -33.63 -1.57
N ILE A 739 -2.11 -33.45 -0.41
CA ILE A 739 -1.47 -32.18 -0.05
C ILE A 739 -0.33 -31.86 -1.02
N ARG A 740 0.48 -32.86 -1.39
CA ARG A 740 1.55 -32.72 -2.37
C ARG A 740 1.00 -32.26 -3.73
N THR A 741 -0.04 -32.92 -4.24
CA THR A 741 -0.68 -32.56 -5.52
C THR A 741 -1.28 -31.16 -5.49
N VAL A 742 -1.98 -30.76 -4.42
CA VAL A 742 -2.54 -29.40 -4.32
C VAL A 742 -1.43 -28.34 -4.24
N LEU A 743 -0.35 -28.60 -3.52
CA LEU A 743 0.79 -27.67 -3.45
C LEU A 743 1.51 -27.56 -4.79
N THR A 744 1.71 -28.67 -5.52
CA THR A 744 2.34 -28.64 -6.85
C THR A 744 1.46 -27.95 -7.87
N GLU A 745 0.15 -28.24 -7.91
CA GLU A 745 -0.80 -27.56 -8.79
C GLU A 745 -0.81 -26.04 -8.61
N ILE A 746 -0.61 -25.57 -7.38
CA ILE A 746 -0.66 -24.14 -7.05
C ILE A 746 0.71 -23.45 -7.22
N LEU A 747 1.81 -24.09 -6.80
CA LEU A 747 3.15 -23.47 -6.80
C LEU A 747 3.87 -23.58 -8.15
N VAL A 748 3.64 -24.66 -8.92
CA VAL A 748 4.32 -24.86 -10.21
C VAL A 748 3.99 -23.75 -11.22
N PRO A 749 2.73 -23.31 -11.39
CA PRO A 749 2.40 -22.19 -12.29
C PRO A 749 3.11 -20.88 -11.95
N LEU A 750 3.47 -20.66 -10.68
CA LEU A 750 4.19 -19.46 -10.24
C LEU A 750 5.64 -19.42 -10.74
N LEU A 751 6.20 -20.56 -11.16
CA LEU A 751 7.54 -20.63 -11.76
C LEU A 751 7.57 -19.98 -13.15
N GLU A 752 6.43 -19.94 -13.87
CA GLU A 752 6.28 -19.22 -15.14
C GLU A 752 5.93 -17.73 -14.95
N SER A 753 5.86 -17.25 -13.69
CA SER A 753 5.47 -15.86 -13.42
C SER A 753 6.43 -14.88 -14.09
N THR A 754 5.86 -13.83 -14.69
CA THR A 754 6.62 -12.76 -15.34
C THR A 754 7.33 -11.84 -14.34
N ASP A 755 6.87 -11.82 -13.08
CA ASP A 755 7.52 -11.07 -12.02
C ASP A 755 8.65 -11.89 -11.37
N THR A 756 9.86 -11.36 -11.49
CA THR A 756 11.07 -12.00 -10.95
C THR A 756 11.02 -12.22 -9.44
N ASN A 757 10.30 -11.38 -8.67
CA ASN A 757 10.22 -11.56 -7.21
C ASN A 757 9.30 -12.72 -6.86
N THR A 758 8.10 -12.77 -7.43
CA THR A 758 7.12 -13.85 -7.26
C THR A 758 7.72 -15.19 -7.66
N GLN A 759 8.42 -15.24 -8.80
CA GLN A 759 9.13 -16.42 -9.26
C GLN A 759 10.24 -16.86 -8.29
N LYS A 760 11.08 -15.93 -7.79
CA LYS A 760 12.10 -16.25 -6.77
C LYS A 760 11.49 -16.81 -5.49
N ILE A 761 10.33 -16.30 -5.07
CA ILE A 761 9.63 -16.81 -3.90
C ILE A 761 9.08 -18.22 -4.17
N ALA A 762 8.52 -18.47 -5.36
CA ALA A 762 8.08 -19.81 -5.75
C ALA A 762 9.23 -20.82 -5.74
N VAL A 763 10.41 -20.45 -6.27
CA VAL A 763 11.63 -21.27 -6.21
C VAL A 763 12.03 -21.56 -4.76
N LYS A 764 12.01 -20.56 -3.88
CA LYS A 764 12.30 -20.74 -2.44
C LYS A 764 11.28 -21.66 -1.75
N LEU A 765 10.00 -21.53 -2.07
CA LEU A 765 8.95 -22.38 -1.51
C LEU A 765 9.09 -23.83 -1.99
N MET A 766 9.36 -24.06 -3.28
CA MET A 766 9.58 -25.40 -3.83
C MET A 766 10.83 -26.08 -3.28
N THR A 767 11.94 -25.34 -3.14
CA THR A 767 13.16 -25.88 -2.52
C THR A 767 12.96 -26.18 -1.04
N SER A 768 12.24 -25.31 -0.32
CA SER A 768 11.82 -25.59 1.07
C SER A 768 10.93 -26.83 1.13
N PHE A 769 10.00 -27.00 0.17
CA PHE A 769 9.13 -28.16 0.10
C PHE A 769 9.90 -29.47 -0.05
N SER A 770 10.89 -29.48 -0.96
CA SER A 770 11.79 -30.61 -1.15
C SER A 770 12.58 -30.94 0.12
N SER A 771 13.14 -29.93 0.79
CA SER A 771 13.87 -30.15 2.04
C SER A 771 13.01 -30.69 3.18
N LEU A 772 11.72 -30.31 3.25
CA LEU A 772 10.81 -30.68 4.33
C LEU A 772 10.15 -32.05 4.08
N SER A 773 9.88 -32.38 2.82
CA SER A 773 9.29 -33.68 2.45
C SER A 773 10.33 -34.81 2.38
N GLY A 774 11.61 -34.48 2.22
CA GLY A 774 12.68 -35.46 2.01
C GLY A 774 12.70 -36.05 0.60
N LEU A 775 11.82 -35.58 -0.30
CA LEU A 775 11.74 -35.97 -1.70
C LEU A 775 12.48 -34.96 -2.58
N SER A 776 13.04 -35.43 -3.68
CA SER A 776 13.60 -34.54 -4.71
C SER A 776 12.48 -33.74 -5.39
N VAL A 777 12.82 -32.58 -5.97
CA VAL A 777 11.84 -31.78 -6.72
C VAL A 777 11.26 -32.56 -7.91
N ALA A 778 12.04 -33.48 -8.51
CA ALA A 778 11.55 -34.38 -9.56
C ALA A 778 10.48 -35.36 -9.06
N GLU A 779 10.69 -35.97 -7.89
CA GLU A 779 9.71 -36.87 -7.23
C GLU A 779 8.46 -36.12 -6.75
N ILE A 780 8.61 -34.86 -6.35
CA ILE A 780 7.47 -34.02 -5.97
C ILE A 780 6.55 -33.75 -7.16
N VAL A 781 7.10 -33.53 -8.35
CA VAL A 781 6.36 -33.14 -9.55
C VAL A 781 6.12 -34.32 -10.50
N GLU A 782 6.04 -35.54 -9.96
CA GLU A 782 5.71 -36.77 -10.71
C GLU A 782 4.38 -36.68 -11.46
N ASP A 783 3.45 -35.81 -11.04
CA ASP A 783 2.18 -35.55 -11.72
C ASP A 783 2.36 -34.94 -13.13
N GLY A 784 3.60 -34.68 -13.56
CA GLY A 784 3.97 -34.22 -14.89
C GLY A 784 3.55 -32.77 -15.18
N ILE A 785 3.12 -32.01 -14.17
CA ILE A 785 2.61 -30.64 -14.36
C ILE A 785 3.73 -29.70 -14.85
N LEU A 786 4.87 -29.68 -14.15
CA LEU A 786 6.03 -28.87 -14.54
C LEU A 786 6.61 -29.34 -15.87
N SER A 787 6.66 -30.66 -16.07
CA SER A 787 7.13 -31.29 -17.30
C SER A 787 6.32 -30.85 -18.53
N ARG A 788 4.99 -30.95 -18.46
CA ARG A 788 4.05 -30.51 -19.51
C ARG A 788 4.06 -29.00 -19.70
N MET A 789 4.19 -28.22 -18.62
CA MET A 789 4.28 -26.76 -18.68
C MET A 789 5.54 -26.31 -19.41
N CYS A 790 6.71 -26.86 -19.08
CA CYS A 790 7.96 -26.59 -19.77
C CYS A 790 7.92 -27.08 -21.23
N GLY A 791 7.43 -28.29 -21.49
CA GLY A 791 7.30 -28.83 -22.85
C GLY A 791 6.43 -27.94 -23.75
N ARG A 792 5.26 -27.52 -23.27
CA ARG A 792 4.40 -26.57 -23.99
C ARG A 792 5.04 -25.20 -24.17
N GLY A 793 5.69 -24.68 -23.11
CA GLY A 793 6.40 -23.40 -23.16
C GLY A 793 7.52 -23.37 -24.20
N LEU A 794 8.27 -24.48 -24.35
CA LEU A 794 9.31 -24.63 -25.37
C LEU A 794 8.74 -24.70 -26.80
N CYS A 795 7.61 -25.38 -27.00
CA CYS A 795 6.94 -25.44 -28.30
C CYS A 795 6.40 -24.07 -28.75
N ASP A 796 5.77 -23.33 -27.85
CA ASP A 796 5.13 -22.03 -28.17
C ASP A 796 6.13 -20.86 -28.13
N PHE A 797 7.35 -21.07 -27.62
CA PHE A 797 8.39 -20.06 -27.36
C PHE A 797 8.53 -18.95 -28.41
N PRO A 798 8.66 -19.24 -29.74
CA PRO A 798 8.83 -18.19 -30.75
C PRO A 798 7.61 -17.27 -30.92
N GLY A 799 6.41 -17.73 -30.56
CA GLY A 799 5.16 -16.96 -30.66
C GLY A 799 4.77 -16.21 -29.39
N LEU A 800 5.46 -16.45 -28.28
CA LEU A 800 5.16 -15.83 -26.99
C LEU A 800 5.58 -14.35 -26.93
N SER A 801 4.89 -13.59 -26.07
CA SER A 801 5.31 -12.24 -25.73
C SER A 801 6.59 -12.25 -24.90
N LEU A 802 7.29 -11.11 -24.90
CA LEU A 802 8.55 -10.88 -24.20
C LEU A 802 8.57 -11.46 -22.76
N TRP A 803 7.58 -11.07 -21.95
CA TRP A 803 7.52 -11.47 -20.55
C TRP A 803 7.17 -12.94 -20.36
N LYS A 804 6.33 -13.51 -21.23
CA LYS A 804 6.01 -14.94 -21.19
C LYS A 804 7.22 -15.79 -21.56
N GLN A 805 8.01 -15.36 -22.54
CA GLN A 805 9.29 -16.01 -22.83
C GLN A 805 10.24 -15.99 -21.64
N LEU A 806 10.33 -14.86 -20.92
CA LEU A 806 11.13 -14.79 -19.69
C LEU A 806 10.63 -15.79 -18.64
N GLY A 807 9.31 -15.86 -18.40
CA GLY A 807 8.70 -16.83 -17.49
C GLY A 807 9.00 -18.29 -17.86
N VAL A 808 8.90 -18.63 -19.16
CA VAL A 808 9.25 -19.96 -19.65
C VAL A 808 10.74 -20.28 -19.47
N LEU A 809 11.65 -19.35 -19.81
CA LEU A 809 13.10 -19.54 -19.62
C LEU A 809 13.43 -19.85 -18.16
N ASN A 810 12.84 -19.08 -17.27
CA ASN A 810 12.96 -19.19 -15.83
C ASN A 810 12.44 -20.54 -15.27
N ALA A 811 11.28 -21.00 -15.74
CA ALA A 811 10.71 -22.29 -15.35
C ALA A 811 11.56 -23.47 -15.87
N VAL A 812 12.03 -23.38 -17.13
CA VAL A 812 12.91 -24.37 -17.75
C VAL A 812 14.26 -24.45 -17.03
N GLU A 813 14.88 -23.31 -16.71
CA GLU A 813 16.11 -23.24 -15.92
C GLU A 813 15.93 -23.94 -14.56
N PHE A 814 14.82 -23.70 -13.87
CA PHE A 814 14.52 -24.36 -12.60
C PHE A 814 14.31 -25.87 -12.76
N ALA A 815 13.57 -26.31 -13.78
CA ALA A 815 13.34 -27.73 -14.05
C ALA A 815 14.65 -28.48 -14.36
N MET A 816 15.54 -27.87 -15.16
CA MET A 816 16.85 -28.44 -15.51
C MET A 816 17.76 -28.60 -14.29
N ARG A 817 17.86 -27.57 -13.45
CA ARG A 817 18.67 -27.62 -12.21
C ARG A 817 18.26 -28.76 -11.27
N ASN A 818 16.99 -29.17 -11.33
CA ASN A 818 16.42 -30.19 -10.47
C ASN A 818 16.24 -31.56 -11.17
N GLY A 819 16.71 -31.72 -12.41
CA GLY A 819 16.65 -32.99 -13.13
C GLY A 819 15.25 -33.45 -13.53
N VAL A 820 14.30 -32.53 -13.73
CA VAL A 820 12.92 -32.87 -14.11
C VAL A 820 12.86 -33.20 -15.62
N PRO A 821 12.35 -34.38 -16.04
CA PRO A 821 12.21 -34.71 -17.45
C PRO A 821 11.13 -33.86 -18.13
N PHE A 822 11.24 -33.65 -19.45
CA PHE A 822 10.27 -32.88 -20.24
C PHE A 822 9.33 -33.77 -21.06
N GLU A 823 8.03 -33.55 -20.92
CA GLU A 823 6.96 -34.21 -21.66
C GLU A 823 6.44 -33.25 -22.73
N PHE A 824 6.72 -33.57 -23.99
CA PHE A 824 6.25 -32.79 -25.13
C PHE A 824 4.83 -33.19 -25.57
N PRO A 825 4.01 -32.26 -26.08
CA PRO A 825 2.67 -32.56 -26.58
C PRO A 825 2.70 -33.65 -27.68
N PRO A 826 1.70 -34.55 -27.73
CA PRO A 826 1.66 -35.61 -28.74
C PRO A 826 1.66 -35.03 -30.15
N GLY A 827 2.60 -35.47 -31.00
CA GLY A 827 2.76 -34.98 -32.38
C GLY A 827 3.81 -33.88 -32.58
N THR A 828 4.58 -33.51 -31.55
CA THR A 828 5.72 -32.59 -31.69
C THR A 828 7.05 -33.35 -31.80
N ASP A 829 7.86 -32.98 -32.79
CA ASP A 829 9.22 -33.50 -32.94
C ASP A 829 10.16 -32.77 -31.95
N GLU A 830 10.52 -33.44 -30.86
CA GLU A 830 11.39 -32.91 -29.79
C GLU A 830 12.69 -32.31 -30.35
N ARG A 831 13.35 -33.02 -31.28
CA ARG A 831 14.63 -32.58 -31.88
C ARG A 831 14.50 -31.28 -32.67
N THR A 832 13.41 -31.12 -33.42
CA THR A 832 13.19 -29.89 -34.20
C THR A 832 12.85 -28.73 -33.29
N THR A 833 12.05 -28.97 -32.26
CA THR A 833 11.67 -27.99 -31.24
C THR A 833 12.88 -27.45 -30.48
N LEU A 834 13.76 -28.34 -30.01
CA LEU A 834 14.99 -27.94 -29.31
C LEU A 834 15.98 -27.20 -30.22
N SER A 835 16.09 -27.60 -31.50
CA SER A 835 16.92 -26.86 -32.48
C SER A 835 16.39 -25.44 -32.72
N VAL A 836 15.07 -25.29 -32.90
CA VAL A 836 14.42 -23.98 -33.08
C VAL A 836 14.59 -23.13 -31.82
N TYR A 837 14.47 -23.73 -30.63
CA TYR A 837 14.68 -23.03 -29.36
C TYR A 837 16.11 -22.49 -29.23
N VAL A 838 17.13 -23.31 -29.49
CA VAL A 838 18.55 -22.89 -29.48
C VAL A 838 18.79 -21.77 -30.50
N ASP A 839 18.19 -21.85 -31.69
CA ASP A 839 18.32 -20.82 -32.73
C ASP A 839 17.68 -19.49 -32.31
N VAL A 840 16.50 -19.54 -31.69
CA VAL A 840 15.82 -18.34 -31.19
C VAL A 840 16.62 -17.70 -30.06
N LEU A 841 17.13 -18.49 -29.11
CA LEU A 841 17.94 -17.94 -28.02
C LEU A 841 19.26 -17.35 -28.53
N ALA A 842 19.97 -18.06 -29.40
CA ALA A 842 21.23 -17.58 -29.99
C ALA A 842 21.02 -16.23 -30.70
N ARG A 843 19.87 -16.07 -31.36
CA ARG A 843 19.47 -14.82 -31.99
C ARG A 843 19.18 -13.72 -30.96
N ILE A 844 18.46 -14.02 -29.88
CA ILE A 844 18.18 -13.06 -28.80
C ILE A 844 19.47 -12.57 -28.14
N CYS A 845 20.44 -13.46 -27.89
CA CYS A 845 21.72 -13.08 -27.30
C CYS A 845 22.56 -12.18 -28.22
N ARG A 846 22.47 -12.33 -29.55
CA ARG A 846 23.25 -11.54 -30.53
C ARG A 846 22.62 -10.22 -30.97
N GLU A 847 21.30 -10.05 -30.79
CA GLU A 847 20.61 -8.83 -31.19
C GLU A 847 20.88 -7.67 -30.21
N ASN A 848 21.01 -6.46 -30.76
CA ASN A 848 21.12 -5.23 -29.96
C ASN A 848 19.79 -4.95 -29.25
N GLY A 849 19.83 -4.39 -28.04
CA GLY A 849 18.64 -4.14 -27.22
C GLY A 849 17.50 -3.40 -27.94
N ASP A 850 17.83 -2.37 -28.73
CA ASP A 850 16.84 -1.60 -29.49
C ASP A 850 16.20 -2.43 -30.62
N SER A 851 16.99 -3.27 -31.29
CA SER A 851 16.49 -4.17 -32.35
C SER A 851 15.57 -5.26 -31.78
N LEU A 852 15.90 -5.76 -30.59
CA LEU A 852 15.09 -6.74 -29.87
C LEU A 852 13.72 -6.11 -29.56
N LEU A 853 13.69 -4.95 -28.90
CA LEU A 853 12.46 -4.28 -28.45
C LEU A 853 11.55 -3.81 -29.60
N SER A 854 12.11 -3.57 -30.80
CA SER A 854 11.35 -3.18 -31.99
C SER A 854 10.53 -4.31 -32.63
N ARG A 855 10.69 -5.57 -32.18
CA ARG A 855 9.92 -6.70 -32.69
C ARG A 855 8.42 -6.52 -32.45
N LYS A 856 7.59 -6.86 -33.44
CA LYS A 856 6.11 -6.80 -33.35
C LYS A 856 5.54 -7.56 -32.15
N THR A 857 6.18 -8.65 -31.72
CA THR A 857 5.82 -9.43 -30.53
C THR A 857 6.13 -8.73 -29.20
N TYR A 858 7.00 -7.71 -29.19
CA TYR A 858 7.44 -6.98 -28.00
C TYR A 858 6.93 -5.53 -27.93
N LEU A 859 6.41 -4.99 -29.04
CA LEU A 859 5.83 -3.64 -29.16
C LEU A 859 4.58 -3.39 -28.29
N LEU A 860 3.83 -4.43 -27.89
CA LEU A 860 2.58 -4.32 -27.12
C LEU A 860 2.76 -4.19 -25.60
N VAL A 861 4.00 -4.14 -25.13
CA VAL A 861 4.35 -4.44 -23.73
C VAL A 861 4.82 -3.22 -22.94
N GLY A 862 5.01 -2.07 -23.60
CA GLY A 862 5.43 -0.81 -22.96
C GLY A 862 4.47 -0.24 -21.92
N ALA A 863 3.32 -0.88 -21.70
CA ALA A 863 2.33 -0.50 -20.68
C ALA A 863 2.22 -1.51 -19.51
N SER A 864 2.82 -2.70 -19.57
CA SER A 864 2.45 -3.80 -18.66
C SER A 864 3.44 -4.10 -17.52
N SER A 865 4.71 -3.68 -17.61
CA SER A 865 5.65 -3.76 -16.48
C SER A 865 6.26 -2.38 -16.21
N PRO A 866 5.82 -1.67 -15.15
CA PRO A 866 6.26 -0.30 -14.89
C PRO A 866 7.59 -0.19 -14.14
N THR A 867 8.21 -1.32 -13.78
CA THR A 867 9.36 -1.33 -12.86
C THR A 867 10.71 -1.26 -13.56
N ILE A 868 10.75 -1.56 -14.86
CA ILE A 868 11.99 -1.68 -15.61
C ILE A 868 11.90 -0.80 -16.87
N PRO A 869 12.82 0.16 -17.07
CA PRO A 869 12.91 0.94 -18.30
C PRO A 869 12.98 0.02 -19.51
N HIS A 870 12.43 0.45 -20.66
CA HIS A 870 12.46 -0.33 -21.90
C HIS A 870 13.86 -0.90 -22.22
N SER A 871 14.94 -0.14 -22.01
CA SER A 871 16.32 -0.57 -22.20
C SER A 871 16.78 -1.66 -21.22
N GLY A 872 16.36 -1.61 -19.96
CA GLY A 872 16.69 -2.62 -18.94
C GLY A 872 15.98 -3.96 -19.17
N CYS A 873 14.80 -3.94 -19.79
CA CYS A 873 14.06 -5.17 -20.12
C CYS A 873 14.81 -6.03 -21.13
N ALA A 874 15.42 -5.41 -22.14
CA ALA A 874 16.21 -6.13 -23.14
C ALA A 874 17.40 -6.85 -22.50
N GLN A 875 18.10 -6.18 -21.58
CA GLN A 875 19.24 -6.77 -20.87
C GLN A 875 18.83 -8.01 -20.05
N ILE A 876 17.75 -7.93 -19.26
CA ILE A 876 17.28 -9.05 -18.42
C ILE A 876 16.98 -10.30 -19.25
N ILE A 877 16.41 -10.13 -20.44
CA ILE A 877 16.06 -11.25 -21.31
C ILE A 877 17.27 -11.80 -22.03
N ARG A 878 18.21 -10.94 -22.44
CA ARG A 878 19.49 -11.41 -22.98
C ARG A 878 20.26 -12.23 -21.96
N GLU A 879 20.26 -11.79 -20.69
CA GLU A 879 20.85 -12.55 -19.57
C GLU A 879 20.13 -13.88 -19.35
N ALA A 880 18.79 -13.90 -19.29
CA ALA A 880 18.01 -15.14 -19.13
C ALA A 880 18.18 -16.09 -20.32
N ALA A 881 18.24 -15.56 -21.54
CA ALA A 881 18.51 -16.34 -22.75
C ALA A 881 19.92 -16.94 -22.72
N MET A 882 20.92 -16.18 -22.24
CA MET A 882 22.28 -16.68 -22.07
C MET A 882 22.34 -17.86 -21.09
N ARG A 883 21.62 -17.78 -19.95
CA ARG A 883 21.46 -18.92 -19.03
C ARG A 883 20.81 -20.11 -19.73
N GLY A 884 19.70 -19.88 -20.43
CA GLY A 884 18.97 -20.90 -21.17
C GLY A 884 19.80 -21.61 -22.25
N ILE A 885 20.62 -20.88 -23.02
CA ILE A 885 21.52 -21.45 -24.04
C ILE A 885 22.57 -22.36 -23.41
N CYS A 886 23.21 -21.90 -22.34
CA CYS A 886 24.25 -22.67 -21.67
C CYS A 886 23.65 -23.96 -21.08
N LEU A 887 22.46 -23.89 -20.49
CA LEU A 887 21.76 -25.05 -19.93
C LEU A 887 21.16 -25.96 -21.00
N ALA A 888 20.83 -25.45 -22.19
CA ALA A 888 20.37 -26.27 -23.32
C ALA A 888 21.42 -27.30 -23.77
N TYR A 889 22.71 -27.08 -23.47
CA TYR A 889 23.76 -28.09 -23.65
C TYR A 889 23.47 -29.40 -22.90
N ALA A 890 22.84 -29.30 -21.72
CA ALA A 890 22.46 -30.47 -20.93
C ALA A 890 21.27 -31.26 -21.53
N LEU A 891 20.46 -30.66 -22.41
CA LEU A 891 19.31 -31.32 -23.05
C LEU A 891 19.60 -32.04 -24.35
N LEU A 892 20.71 -31.72 -25.02
CA LEU A 892 20.96 -32.25 -26.36
C LEU A 892 21.20 -33.78 -26.30
N PRO A 893 20.43 -34.59 -27.05
CA PRO A 893 20.59 -36.04 -27.07
C PRO A 893 21.94 -36.46 -27.67
N MET A 894 22.51 -37.56 -27.17
CA MET A 894 23.80 -38.18 -27.57
C MET A 894 23.77 -38.76 -28.99
N ALA A 895 23.56 -37.94 -30.02
CA ALA A 895 23.55 -38.38 -31.42
C ALA A 895 24.63 -37.65 -32.24
N GLU A 896 25.58 -38.44 -32.76
CA GLU A 896 26.88 -38.04 -33.34
C GLU A 896 26.85 -36.94 -34.44
N THR A 897 25.70 -36.67 -35.07
CA THR A 897 25.62 -35.74 -36.22
C THR A 897 25.02 -34.37 -35.90
N MET A 898 24.12 -34.27 -34.91
CA MET A 898 23.53 -33.00 -34.47
C MET A 898 24.29 -32.35 -33.31
N GLU A 899 25.09 -33.14 -32.57
CA GLU A 899 25.98 -32.63 -31.53
C GLU A 899 26.94 -31.57 -32.09
N GLY A 900 27.53 -31.76 -33.28
CA GLY A 900 28.51 -30.80 -33.83
C GLY A 900 27.96 -29.38 -34.05
N LEU A 901 26.88 -29.24 -34.82
CA LEU A 901 26.40 -27.92 -35.31
C LEU A 901 25.64 -27.09 -34.28
N ALA A 902 24.99 -27.73 -33.31
CA ALA A 902 24.30 -27.05 -32.22
C ALA A 902 25.27 -26.71 -31.07
N VAL A 903 26.21 -27.61 -30.75
CA VAL A 903 27.21 -27.38 -29.68
C VAL A 903 28.21 -26.31 -30.09
N GLU A 904 28.68 -26.30 -31.35
CA GLU A 904 29.53 -25.20 -31.85
C GLU A 904 28.83 -23.84 -31.78
N ARG A 905 27.52 -23.80 -32.06
CA ARG A 905 26.71 -22.58 -31.93
C ARG A 905 26.55 -22.14 -30.48
N ILE A 906 26.23 -23.07 -29.57
CA ILE A 906 26.11 -22.80 -28.13
C ILE A 906 27.45 -22.26 -27.60
N LEU A 907 28.55 -22.96 -27.86
CA LEU A 907 29.90 -22.53 -27.47
C LEU A 907 30.26 -21.16 -28.05
N GLY A 908 29.96 -20.93 -29.34
CA GLY A 908 30.20 -19.65 -29.99
C GLY A 908 29.48 -18.50 -29.29
N VAL A 909 28.17 -18.65 -29.04
CA VAL A 909 27.36 -17.62 -28.37
C VAL A 909 27.77 -17.41 -26.91
N SER A 910 28.06 -18.48 -26.17
CA SER A 910 28.54 -18.39 -24.78
C SER A 910 29.89 -17.67 -24.70
N MET A 911 30.82 -17.95 -25.61
CA MET A 911 32.11 -17.28 -25.69
C MET A 911 32.00 -15.82 -26.14
N ASP A 912 31.07 -15.52 -27.06
CA ASP A 912 30.73 -14.15 -27.45
C ASP A 912 30.21 -13.37 -26.23
N GLY A 913 29.33 -13.98 -25.41
CA GLY A 913 28.82 -13.39 -24.17
C GLY A 913 29.88 -13.09 -23.11
N VAL A 914 30.89 -13.96 -22.95
CA VAL A 914 32.03 -13.70 -22.05
C VAL A 914 32.90 -12.54 -22.54
N ARG A 915 32.91 -12.28 -23.85
CA ARG A 915 33.67 -11.20 -24.49
C ARG A 915 32.91 -9.88 -24.56
N GLU A 916 31.63 -9.83 -24.17
CA GLU A 916 30.86 -8.60 -24.20
C GLU A 916 31.39 -7.55 -23.19
N PRO A 917 31.33 -6.26 -23.55
CA PRO A 917 31.74 -5.17 -22.67
C PRO A 917 30.74 -4.93 -21.52
N GLU A 918 29.49 -5.41 -21.65
CA GLU A 918 28.47 -5.29 -20.61
C GLU A 918 28.78 -6.22 -19.43
N LYS A 919 29.01 -5.64 -18.25
CA LYS A 919 29.41 -6.37 -17.05
C LYS A 919 28.42 -7.48 -16.65
N GLY A 920 27.11 -7.24 -16.81
CA GLY A 920 26.05 -8.20 -16.46
C GLY A 920 26.07 -9.48 -17.30
N MET A 921 26.12 -9.35 -18.63
CA MET A 921 26.16 -10.50 -19.55
C MET A 921 27.41 -11.36 -19.34
N ARG A 922 28.56 -10.73 -19.06
CA ARG A 922 29.81 -11.44 -18.81
C ARG A 922 29.77 -12.30 -17.54
N GLU A 923 29.24 -11.76 -16.45
CA GLU A 923 29.08 -12.49 -15.18
C GLU A 923 28.12 -13.67 -15.36
N VAL A 924 26.96 -13.43 -15.99
CA VAL A 924 25.94 -14.46 -16.24
C VAL A 924 26.47 -15.58 -17.14
N ALA A 925 27.19 -15.24 -18.21
CA ALA A 925 27.79 -16.24 -19.09
C ALA A 925 28.79 -17.13 -18.33
N GLY A 926 29.65 -16.54 -17.49
CA GLY A 926 30.61 -17.29 -16.68
C GLY A 926 29.94 -18.25 -15.70
N GLU A 927 28.94 -17.77 -14.95
CA GLU A 927 28.17 -18.60 -14.00
C GLU A 927 27.41 -19.74 -14.71
N SER A 928 26.80 -19.45 -15.85
CA SER A 928 25.99 -20.41 -16.60
C SER A 928 26.84 -21.52 -17.22
N ILE A 929 28.05 -21.22 -17.69
CA ILE A 929 28.99 -22.22 -18.19
C ILE A 929 29.43 -23.17 -17.07
N LEU A 930 29.79 -22.62 -15.91
CA LEU A 930 30.14 -23.40 -14.72
C LEU A 930 28.99 -24.32 -14.30
N GLU A 931 27.77 -23.84 -14.39
CA GLU A 931 26.58 -24.61 -14.02
C GLU A 931 26.23 -25.70 -15.05
N ALA A 932 26.30 -25.39 -16.34
CA ALA A 932 26.13 -26.39 -17.40
C ALA A 932 27.15 -27.52 -17.27
N HIS A 933 28.42 -27.20 -16.96
CA HIS A 933 29.47 -28.19 -16.70
C HIS A 933 29.21 -29.04 -15.46
N LYS A 934 28.53 -28.52 -14.42
CA LYS A 934 28.13 -29.34 -13.26
C LYS A 934 27.06 -30.39 -13.63
N LEU A 935 26.13 -30.02 -14.51
CA LEU A 935 25.06 -30.91 -14.97
C LEU A 935 25.56 -31.93 -15.99
N ARG A 936 26.47 -31.51 -16.88
CA ARG A 936 27.09 -32.34 -17.93
C ARG A 936 28.58 -31.97 -18.06
N PRO A 937 29.48 -32.64 -17.31
CA PRO A 937 30.90 -32.32 -17.27
C PRO A 937 31.66 -32.60 -18.57
#